data_AF-A0A7Y5IS52-F1
#
_entry.id   AF-A0A7Y5IS52-F1
#
_cell.length_a   1.000
_cell.length_b   1.000
_cell.length_c   1.000
_cell.angle_alpha   90.00
_cell.angle_beta   90.00
_cell.angle_gamma   90.00
#
_symmetry.space_group_name_H-M   'P 1'
#
loop_
_entity.id
_entity.type
_entity.pdbx_description
1 polymer ?
#
loop_
_entity_poly.entity_id
_entity_poly.type
_entity_poly.pdbx_seq_one_letter_code
_entity_poly.pdbx_strand_id
1 'polypeptide(L)'
;MRIPARAIACAILVSSGLSPAQPKLSPPGAEKAGVPLSEGRLLSKKVYEEKVYASWLGQCVGNIYGLPHENQYIDEPGPETFPFGYGPMEKHLREVNGAFSDDDTDIEYMDLVSMEEDGPEPSYAEIGARWKRHIQRKIWVANRAALAAMRFGFDPPVTGIPYVNPHWFQIDPQLVNEIWAITAPGMIRYAAAKSDWGARVTNSDWGVETTVHYGAMYAAAFFESDVNKLVDIGTAALPAGNRFGKTVERMKELHRTYPNDWKKARAEMAREFYHEEPAATRTIWNANLNGACGILALLYGQGDFQKTLDMACVIGFDADNQAATMSGLVAVAKGLECIPRELLYPFPDLDWKEPFNDFYKNLTREELPDAKLSDLARRTALQGEKIILAHGGRKLEKDGETSYSINPDAEYSPVLELPSQPLPFLEVGQAVAHPIVASGGKGPYRWEILEGELPPGLSLANGILSGAPLGTGLFPVKVRVTSGSESAEREFKPKVLSKNLAPEAAKVLAPLASVETKVLEQLPRTVSTALYATSSESIRDGKRRGEGSVFNGVTPGPMTEKHSYGYEWDSARTIGALSLTNGTVEDRGWFTSIAVEYRDGDGAWVPVEGLLIEPPMPLTDSPLDQAHWTDHLFTFTPVRTTGIRIIGQVKGAGAETDTLAYTSITELGAHENAGR
;
A
#
# COMPACT_ATOMS: atom_id res chain seq x y z
N MET A 1 50.34 2.10 15.01
CA MET A 1 49.99 0.67 15.11
C MET A 1 48.49 0.57 14.89
N ARG A 2 48.06 -0.18 13.87
CA ARG A 2 46.74 -0.06 13.20
C ARG A 2 45.60 -0.69 14.03
N ILE A 3 44.48 0.03 14.14
CA ILE A 3 43.18 -0.44 14.65
C ILE A 3 42.34 -0.83 13.41
N PRO A 4 41.73 -2.04 13.32
CA PRO A 4 40.86 -2.36 12.21
C PRO A 4 39.42 -1.89 12.47
N ALA A 5 38.85 -1.27 11.45
CA ALA A 5 37.44 -0.92 11.31
C ALA A 5 36.59 -2.13 10.94
N ARG A 6 35.38 -2.22 11.50
CA ARG A 6 34.11 -2.64 10.86
C ARG A 6 33.02 -2.76 11.94
N ALA A 7 32.39 -1.65 12.27
CA ALA A 7 31.01 -1.64 12.72
C ALA A 7 30.21 -1.18 11.51
N ILE A 8 29.50 -2.10 10.86
CA ILE A 8 28.52 -1.75 9.82
C ILE A 8 27.34 -1.15 10.58
N ALA A 9 27.42 0.15 10.85
CA ALA A 9 26.23 0.94 11.08
C ALA A 9 25.49 0.95 9.74
N CYS A 10 24.36 0.25 9.66
CA CYS A 10 23.30 0.61 8.72
C CYS A 10 22.81 1.99 9.13
N ALA A 11 23.59 3.02 8.78
CA ALA A 11 23.04 4.31 8.48
C ALA A 11 22.09 4.07 7.31
N ILE A 12 20.82 3.83 7.64
CA ILE A 12 19.75 4.06 6.68
C ILE A 12 20.00 5.50 6.24
N LEU A 13 20.48 5.66 5.00
CA LEU A 13 20.32 6.90 4.26
C LEU A 13 18.82 7.07 4.13
N VAL A 14 18.18 7.56 5.20
CA VAL A 14 16.99 8.36 5.12
C VAL A 14 17.47 9.60 4.38
N SER A 15 17.44 9.53 3.06
CA SER A 15 17.81 10.61 2.18
C SER A 15 16.79 11.73 2.36
N SER A 16 16.92 12.55 3.41
CA SER A 16 16.28 13.88 3.55
C SER A 16 14.78 13.99 3.20
N GLY A 17 14.05 12.86 3.16
CA GLY A 17 12.72 12.73 2.56
C GLY A 17 11.65 12.29 3.55
N LEU A 18 11.99 12.22 4.85
CA LEU A 18 11.03 11.94 5.93
C LEU A 18 10.44 13.21 6.56
N SER A 19 10.51 14.33 5.86
CA SER A 19 9.51 15.39 6.02
C SER A 19 8.48 15.17 4.91
N PRO A 20 7.20 14.90 5.19
CA PRO A 20 6.13 15.12 4.23
C PRO A 20 5.89 16.62 4.09
N ALA A 21 6.94 17.35 3.72
CA ALA A 21 6.70 18.52 2.91
C ALA A 21 6.10 17.95 1.63
N GLN A 22 4.79 18.15 1.45
CA GLN A 22 4.15 17.95 0.16
C GLN A 22 5.11 18.49 -0.91
N PRO A 23 5.43 17.72 -1.96
CA PRO A 23 6.25 18.24 -3.02
C PRO A 23 5.60 19.56 -3.45
N LYS A 24 6.36 20.65 -3.38
CA LYS A 24 5.96 21.89 -4.05
C LYS A 24 5.88 21.51 -5.52
N LEU A 25 4.66 21.20 -5.98
CA LEU A 25 4.36 21.04 -7.39
C LEU A 25 4.95 22.28 -8.06
N SER A 26 5.96 22.05 -8.90
CA SER A 26 6.52 23.16 -9.67
C SER A 26 5.37 23.70 -10.53
N PRO A 27 5.19 25.02 -10.63
CA PRO A 27 4.12 25.57 -11.44
C PRO A 27 4.26 24.96 -12.84
N PRO A 28 3.17 24.40 -13.43
CA PRO A 28 3.23 23.96 -14.82
C PRO A 28 3.75 25.15 -15.63
N GLY A 29 4.65 24.87 -16.57
CA GLY A 29 5.15 25.86 -17.50
C GLY A 29 3.98 26.68 -18.02
N ALA A 30 3.89 27.92 -17.55
CA ALA A 30 2.93 28.89 -18.04
C ALA A 30 3.37 29.20 -19.48
N GLU A 31 2.95 28.37 -20.43
CA GLU A 31 2.95 28.81 -21.81
C GLU A 31 1.99 29.99 -21.91
N LYS A 32 2.57 31.12 -22.30
CA LYS A 32 1.86 32.31 -22.73
C LYS A 32 0.87 31.94 -23.83
N ALA A 33 -0.38 31.76 -23.47
CA ALA A 33 -1.53 32.08 -24.29
C ALA A 33 -2.50 32.86 -23.39
N GLY A 34 -2.62 34.16 -23.64
CA GLY A 34 -3.25 35.13 -22.75
C GLY A 34 -4.76 34.95 -22.64
N VAL A 35 -5.21 34.14 -21.66
CA VAL A 35 -6.58 34.17 -21.17
C VAL A 35 -6.57 34.73 -19.75
N PRO A 36 -7.31 35.81 -19.45
CA PRO A 36 -7.38 36.35 -18.10
C PRO A 36 -7.94 35.32 -17.11
N LEU A 37 -7.26 35.17 -15.98
CA LEU A 37 -7.75 34.48 -14.78
C LEU A 37 -8.86 35.34 -14.14
N SER A 38 -10.14 35.14 -14.49
CA SER A 38 -11.26 35.72 -13.72
C SER A 38 -12.66 35.12 -13.92
N GLU A 39 -12.84 34.03 -14.67
CA GLU A 39 -14.15 33.34 -14.75
C GLU A 39 -13.92 31.82 -14.57
N GLY A 40 -14.45 31.23 -13.49
CA GLY A 40 -14.30 29.80 -13.23
C GLY A 40 -14.91 28.95 -14.35
N ARG A 41 -14.42 27.71 -14.55
CA ARG A 41 -14.92 26.82 -15.61
C ARG A 41 -16.36 26.44 -15.30
N LEU A 42 -17.27 26.57 -16.26
CA LEU A 42 -18.68 26.23 -16.07
C LEU A 42 -18.93 24.75 -16.40
N LEU A 43 -19.58 24.03 -15.50
CA LEU A 43 -20.02 22.65 -15.67
C LEU A 43 -21.49 22.53 -15.23
N SER A 44 -22.39 22.09 -16.11
CA SER A 44 -23.78 21.89 -15.68
C SER A 44 -23.85 20.70 -14.71
N LYS A 45 -24.74 20.79 -13.71
CA LYS A 45 -24.94 19.71 -12.74
C LYS A 45 -25.29 18.39 -13.42
N LYS A 46 -26.16 18.45 -14.45
CA LYS A 46 -26.55 17.28 -15.23
C LYS A 46 -25.35 16.62 -15.91
N VAL A 47 -24.48 17.40 -16.58
CA VAL A 47 -23.28 16.85 -17.24
C VAL A 47 -22.31 16.28 -16.20
N TYR A 48 -22.19 16.93 -15.03
CA TYR A 48 -21.37 16.41 -13.95
C TYR A 48 -21.87 15.05 -13.46
N GLU A 49 -23.15 14.95 -13.08
CA GLU A 49 -23.78 13.72 -12.61
C GLU A 49 -23.71 12.60 -13.66
N GLU A 50 -23.92 12.92 -14.94
CA GLU A 50 -23.82 11.95 -16.05
C GLU A 50 -22.39 11.41 -16.20
N LYS A 51 -21.37 12.28 -16.12
CA LYS A 51 -19.96 11.85 -16.21
C LYS A 51 -19.52 11.03 -15.00
N VAL A 52 -20.02 11.36 -13.80
CA VAL A 52 -19.78 10.55 -12.60
C VAL A 52 -20.43 9.16 -12.74
N TYR A 53 -21.65 9.09 -13.29
CA TYR A 53 -22.31 7.81 -13.57
C TYR A 53 -21.59 6.99 -14.65
N ALA A 54 -21.15 7.65 -15.72
CA ALA A 54 -20.34 7.03 -16.75
C ALA A 54 -19.03 6.46 -16.18
N SER A 55 -18.41 7.13 -15.20
CA SER A 55 -17.22 6.61 -14.52
C SER A 55 -17.50 5.29 -13.81
N TRP A 56 -18.51 5.23 -12.93
CA TRP A 56 -18.90 4.00 -12.23
C TRP A 56 -19.20 2.86 -13.20
N LEU A 57 -19.96 3.13 -14.27
CA LEU A 57 -20.25 2.13 -15.29
C LEU A 57 -18.99 1.68 -16.03
N GLY A 58 -18.14 2.61 -16.46
CA GLY A 58 -16.90 2.33 -17.17
C GLY A 58 -15.95 1.48 -16.34
N GLN A 59 -15.80 1.80 -15.05
CA GLN A 59 -14.99 1.03 -14.11
C GLN A 59 -15.57 -0.39 -13.91
N CYS A 60 -16.88 -0.53 -13.69
CA CYS A 60 -17.51 -1.86 -13.56
C CYS A 60 -17.39 -2.70 -14.83
N VAL A 61 -17.58 -2.10 -16.02
CA VAL A 61 -17.35 -2.80 -17.29
C VAL A 61 -15.91 -3.26 -17.36
N GLY A 62 -14.95 -2.35 -17.13
CA GLY A 62 -13.53 -2.63 -17.26
C GLY A 62 -13.04 -3.72 -16.32
N ASN A 63 -13.39 -3.63 -15.02
CA ASN A 63 -13.05 -4.63 -14.02
C ASN A 63 -13.59 -6.01 -14.45
N ILE A 64 -14.92 -6.14 -14.64
CA ILE A 64 -15.56 -7.44 -14.87
C ILE A 64 -15.10 -8.08 -16.19
N TYR A 65 -14.83 -7.26 -17.21
CA TYR A 65 -14.33 -7.71 -18.50
C TYR A 65 -12.85 -8.09 -18.44
N GLY A 66 -12.05 -7.38 -17.63
CA GLY A 66 -10.62 -7.61 -17.47
C GLY A 66 -10.25 -8.76 -16.54
N LEU A 67 -11.10 -9.10 -15.56
CA LEU A 67 -10.87 -10.17 -14.57
C LEU A 67 -10.34 -11.50 -15.16
N PRO A 68 -10.90 -12.05 -16.27
CA PRO A 68 -10.37 -13.28 -16.88
C PRO A 68 -8.93 -13.17 -17.42
N HIS A 69 -8.41 -11.96 -17.56
CA HIS A 69 -7.09 -11.65 -18.09
C HIS A 69 -6.09 -11.24 -16.99
N GLU A 70 -6.53 -11.17 -15.73
CA GLU A 70 -5.66 -10.92 -14.57
C GLU A 70 -4.55 -11.98 -14.46
N ASN A 71 -3.32 -11.52 -14.21
CA ASN A 71 -2.10 -12.31 -14.10
C ASN A 71 -1.78 -13.16 -15.36
N GLN A 72 -2.34 -12.81 -16.52
CA GLN A 72 -2.08 -13.49 -17.80
C GLN A 72 -1.08 -12.71 -18.67
N TYR A 73 -0.60 -13.37 -19.73
CA TYR A 73 0.21 -12.76 -20.78
C TYR A 73 1.47 -12.07 -20.21
N ILE A 74 2.24 -12.78 -19.37
CA ILE A 74 3.43 -12.24 -18.70
C ILE A 74 4.63 -12.18 -19.64
N ASP A 75 4.98 -13.31 -20.26
CA ASP A 75 6.12 -13.37 -21.18
C ASP A 75 5.68 -13.03 -22.61
N GLU A 76 4.55 -13.57 -23.05
CA GLU A 76 4.00 -13.42 -24.40
C GLU A 76 2.76 -12.53 -24.41
N PRO A 77 2.49 -11.76 -25.50
CA PRO A 77 1.28 -10.95 -25.63
C PRO A 77 0.00 -11.81 -25.68
N GLY A 78 -1.13 -11.23 -25.27
CA GLY A 78 -2.43 -11.86 -25.43
C GLY A 78 -2.90 -12.00 -26.89
N PRO A 79 -3.95 -12.80 -27.13
CA PRO A 79 -4.49 -13.04 -28.47
C PRO A 79 -5.32 -11.85 -28.98
N GLU A 80 -5.35 -11.64 -30.30
CA GLU A 80 -6.17 -10.59 -30.96
C GLU A 80 -7.57 -11.11 -31.29
N THR A 81 -8.30 -11.58 -30.27
CA THR A 81 -9.66 -12.11 -30.41
C THR A 81 -10.68 -11.10 -29.89
N PHE A 82 -10.64 -9.87 -30.42
CA PHE A 82 -11.47 -8.77 -29.95
C PHE A 82 -12.87 -8.75 -30.62
N PRO A 83 -13.91 -8.29 -29.92
CA PRO A 83 -13.93 -8.08 -28.46
C PRO A 83 -13.91 -9.43 -27.72
N PHE A 84 -13.25 -9.50 -26.56
CA PHE A 84 -13.23 -10.68 -25.69
C PHE A 84 -14.59 -11.00 -25.06
N GLY A 85 -15.38 -9.99 -24.69
CA GLY A 85 -16.59 -10.16 -23.89
C GLY A 85 -16.31 -10.51 -22.42
N TYR A 86 -17.37 -10.69 -21.63
CA TYR A 86 -17.24 -11.01 -20.20
C TYR A 86 -16.80 -12.47 -19.92
N GLY A 87 -16.85 -13.34 -20.94
CA GLY A 87 -16.35 -14.71 -20.85
C GLY A 87 -16.88 -15.47 -19.61
N PRO A 88 -16.01 -16.05 -18.77
CA PRO A 88 -16.43 -16.77 -17.56
C PRO A 88 -17.26 -15.93 -16.58
N MET A 89 -17.13 -14.59 -16.60
CA MET A 89 -17.86 -13.69 -15.69
C MET A 89 -19.34 -13.53 -16.05
N GLU A 90 -19.76 -13.92 -17.26
CA GLU A 90 -21.19 -13.88 -17.65
C GLU A 90 -22.07 -14.66 -16.68
N LYS A 91 -21.58 -15.81 -16.20
CA LYS A 91 -22.30 -16.62 -15.22
C LYS A 91 -22.53 -15.82 -13.94
N HIS A 92 -21.50 -15.15 -13.44
CA HIS A 92 -21.60 -14.41 -12.19
C HIS A 92 -22.51 -13.18 -12.34
N LEU A 93 -22.37 -12.40 -13.43
CA LEU A 93 -23.26 -11.29 -13.77
C LEU A 93 -24.74 -11.72 -13.82
N ARG A 94 -25.05 -12.89 -14.38
CA ARG A 94 -26.41 -13.46 -14.38
C ARG A 94 -26.87 -13.85 -12.99
N GLU A 95 -26.01 -14.48 -12.19
CA GLU A 95 -26.34 -14.93 -10.83
C GLU A 95 -26.64 -13.76 -9.88
N VAL A 96 -25.85 -12.69 -9.94
CA VAL A 96 -26.08 -11.48 -9.13
C VAL A 96 -27.16 -10.58 -9.74
N ASN A 97 -27.52 -10.79 -11.01
CA ASN A 97 -28.48 -10.00 -11.77
C ASN A 97 -28.15 -8.50 -11.79
N GLY A 98 -26.87 -8.18 -12.04
CA GLY A 98 -26.31 -6.83 -12.09
C GLY A 98 -24.78 -6.83 -12.10
N ALA A 99 -24.17 -5.71 -11.74
CA ALA A 99 -22.73 -5.62 -11.50
C ALA A 99 -22.39 -6.16 -10.11
N PHE A 100 -21.14 -6.53 -9.90
CA PHE A 100 -20.63 -6.98 -8.61
C PHE A 100 -19.28 -6.36 -8.31
N SER A 101 -18.97 -6.32 -7.02
CA SER A 101 -17.75 -5.73 -6.52
C SER A 101 -16.56 -6.67 -6.62
N ASP A 102 -15.41 -6.07 -6.87
CA ASP A 102 -14.09 -6.61 -6.56
C ASP A 102 -13.23 -5.48 -5.96
N ASP A 103 -11.97 -5.72 -5.59
CA ASP A 103 -11.21 -4.73 -4.83
C ASP A 103 -10.91 -3.42 -5.59
N ASP A 104 -11.00 -3.41 -6.93
CA ASP A 104 -10.91 -2.18 -7.74
C ASP A 104 -12.10 -1.22 -7.61
N THR A 105 -13.25 -1.68 -7.10
CA THR A 105 -14.44 -0.80 -7.03
C THR A 105 -15.01 -0.69 -5.62
N ASP A 106 -14.72 -1.64 -4.75
CA ASP A 106 -15.32 -1.71 -3.43
C ASP A 106 -14.64 -0.79 -2.39
N ILE A 107 -13.35 -0.47 -2.58
CA ILE A 107 -12.63 0.50 -1.74
C ILE A 107 -13.13 1.90 -2.05
N GLU A 108 -13.40 2.22 -3.32
CA GLU A 108 -14.03 3.49 -3.69
C GLU A 108 -15.42 3.64 -3.06
N TYR A 109 -16.20 2.55 -2.97
CA TYR A 109 -17.48 2.58 -2.28
C TYR A 109 -17.31 2.85 -0.77
N MET A 110 -16.30 2.26 -0.14
CA MET A 110 -15.97 2.55 1.26
C MET A 110 -15.48 4.00 1.43
N ASP A 111 -14.67 4.52 0.51
CA ASP A 111 -14.20 5.91 0.52
C ASP A 111 -15.35 6.91 0.32
N LEU A 112 -16.33 6.59 -0.53
CA LEU A 112 -17.57 7.36 -0.65
C LEU A 112 -18.31 7.44 0.69
N VAL A 113 -18.45 6.30 1.37
CA VAL A 113 -19.08 6.23 2.70
C VAL A 113 -18.27 7.08 3.69
N SER A 114 -16.94 7.10 3.59
CA SER A 114 -16.04 7.99 4.37
C SER A 114 -16.33 9.45 4.14
N MET A 115 -16.45 9.86 2.88
CA MET A 115 -16.80 11.24 2.54
C MET A 115 -18.17 11.67 3.10
N GLU A 116 -19.10 10.73 3.21
CA GLU A 116 -20.46 10.99 3.68
C GLU A 116 -20.55 11.19 5.19
N GLU A 117 -19.82 10.38 5.95
CA GLU A 117 -19.91 10.38 7.42
C GLU A 117 -18.92 11.35 8.07
N ASP A 118 -17.69 11.43 7.55
CA ASP A 118 -16.61 12.22 8.14
C ASP A 118 -16.44 13.60 7.47
N GLY A 119 -17.14 13.80 6.35
CA GLY A 119 -17.02 14.98 5.49
C GLY A 119 -16.20 14.69 4.23
N PRO A 120 -16.29 15.55 3.20
CA PRO A 120 -15.77 15.24 1.86
C PRO A 120 -14.25 15.04 1.77
N GLU A 121 -13.51 15.38 2.82
CA GLU A 121 -12.05 15.26 2.92
C GLU A 121 -11.67 14.53 4.23
N PRO A 122 -11.93 13.21 4.34
CA PRO A 122 -11.63 12.46 5.56
C PRO A 122 -10.13 12.45 5.87
N SER A 123 -9.77 12.31 7.14
CA SER A 123 -8.41 12.17 7.67
C SER A 123 -7.89 10.74 7.51
N TYR A 124 -6.58 10.54 7.65
CA TYR A 124 -6.00 9.19 7.63
C TYR A 124 -6.49 8.32 8.78
N ALA A 125 -6.70 8.89 9.96
CA ALA A 125 -7.28 8.17 11.10
C ALA A 125 -8.68 7.63 10.79
N GLU A 126 -9.51 8.42 10.10
CA GLU A 126 -10.87 8.04 9.70
C GLU A 126 -10.84 6.94 8.63
N ILE A 127 -10.00 7.09 7.59
CA ILE A 127 -9.79 6.04 6.58
C ILE A 127 -9.31 4.74 7.24
N GLY A 128 -8.29 4.80 8.11
CA GLY A 128 -7.77 3.63 8.79
C GLY A 128 -8.80 2.93 9.69
N ALA A 129 -9.68 3.69 10.34
CA ALA A 129 -10.78 3.13 11.12
C ALA A 129 -11.78 2.37 10.24
N ARG A 130 -12.10 2.89 9.05
CA ARG A 130 -13.05 2.29 8.11
C ARG A 130 -12.50 1.06 7.44
N TRP A 131 -11.22 1.07 7.05
CA TRP A 131 -10.52 -0.12 6.54
C TRP A 131 -10.58 -1.27 7.56
N LYS A 132 -10.23 -1.00 8.82
CA LYS A 132 -10.28 -2.02 9.89
C LYS A 132 -11.69 -2.58 10.14
N ARG A 133 -12.73 -1.77 9.92
CA ARG A 133 -14.13 -2.16 10.10
C ARG A 133 -14.63 -3.02 8.95
N HIS A 134 -14.48 -2.54 7.71
CA HIS A 134 -15.17 -3.09 6.55
C HIS A 134 -14.33 -4.10 5.75
N ILE A 135 -13.00 -4.07 5.83
CA ILE A 135 -12.15 -5.02 5.11
C ILE A 135 -11.84 -6.23 5.99
N GLN A 136 -12.47 -7.37 5.67
CA GLN A 136 -12.29 -8.64 6.38
C GLN A 136 -11.85 -9.82 5.50
N ARG A 137 -11.77 -9.62 4.18
CA ARG A 137 -11.33 -10.61 3.19
C ARG A 137 -11.12 -9.95 1.83
N LYS A 138 -10.56 -10.70 0.87
CA LYS A 138 -10.38 -10.27 -0.52
C LYS A 138 -9.72 -8.89 -0.60
N ILE A 139 -8.49 -8.88 -0.11
CA ILE A 139 -7.59 -7.74 -0.11
C ILE A 139 -6.18 -8.31 -0.25
N TRP A 140 -5.39 -7.77 -1.16
CA TRP A 140 -4.12 -8.37 -1.57
C TRP A 140 -2.95 -7.42 -1.36
N VAL A 141 -1.74 -7.95 -1.49
CA VAL A 141 -0.47 -7.21 -1.59
C VAL A 141 -0.36 -5.97 -0.68
N ALA A 142 -0.21 -4.75 -1.21
CA ALA A 142 0.06 -3.56 -0.41
C ALA A 142 -1.13 -3.16 0.44
N ASN A 143 -2.36 -3.36 -0.05
CA ASN A 143 -3.58 -3.14 0.70
C ASN A 143 -3.66 -4.08 1.93
N ARG A 144 -3.36 -5.37 1.74
CA ARG A 144 -3.34 -6.38 2.82
C ARG A 144 -2.28 -6.06 3.87
N ALA A 145 -1.07 -5.73 3.43
CA ALA A 145 0.03 -5.37 4.32
C ALA A 145 -0.26 -4.09 5.13
N ALA A 146 -0.87 -3.08 4.49
CA ALA A 146 -1.31 -1.87 5.18
C ALA A 146 -2.39 -2.18 6.21
N LEU A 147 -3.42 -2.96 5.88
CA LEU A 147 -4.48 -3.35 6.82
C LEU A 147 -3.92 -4.12 8.02
N ALA A 148 -3.01 -5.07 7.78
CA ALA A 148 -2.36 -5.81 8.86
C ALA A 148 -1.53 -4.88 9.76
N ALA A 149 -0.79 -3.93 9.18
CA ALA A 149 -0.08 -2.91 9.94
C ALA A 149 -1.04 -2.02 10.75
N MET A 150 -2.22 -1.68 10.21
CA MET A 150 -3.27 -0.96 10.95
C MET A 150 -3.80 -1.73 12.15
N ARG A 151 -4.00 -3.04 12.01
CA ARG A 151 -4.42 -3.92 13.11
C ARG A 151 -3.34 -4.08 14.17
N PHE A 152 -2.06 -4.03 13.77
CA PHE A 152 -0.93 -4.03 14.70
C PHE A 152 -0.74 -2.70 15.44
N GLY A 153 -1.21 -1.59 14.85
CA GLY A 153 -1.25 -0.27 15.49
C GLY A 153 -0.51 0.85 14.75
N PHE A 154 -0.15 0.66 13.49
CA PHE A 154 0.33 1.74 12.61
C PHE A 154 -0.86 2.48 11.98
N ASP A 155 -0.86 3.80 11.95
CA ASP A 155 -1.86 4.57 11.18
C ASP A 155 -1.29 4.99 9.81
N PRO A 156 -2.10 5.12 8.76
CA PRO A 156 -1.69 5.82 7.55
C PRO A 156 -1.16 7.24 7.85
N PRO A 157 -0.19 7.76 7.08
CA PRO A 157 0.47 7.14 5.93
C PRO A 157 1.67 6.26 6.32
N VAL A 158 1.90 5.98 7.61
CA VAL A 158 3.03 5.15 8.06
C VAL A 158 2.91 3.74 7.51
N THR A 159 1.68 3.26 7.30
CA THR A 159 1.38 1.98 6.67
C THR A 159 1.89 1.86 5.23
N GLY A 160 2.16 2.96 4.52
CA GLY A 160 2.64 2.95 3.14
C GLY A 160 4.15 3.03 2.94
N ILE A 161 4.93 3.21 4.02
CA ILE A 161 6.38 3.42 3.90
C ILE A 161 7.14 2.08 3.74
N PRO A 162 8.32 2.06 3.11
CA PRO A 162 9.09 0.81 2.89
C PRO A 162 9.55 0.14 4.19
N TYR A 163 9.61 0.92 5.28
CA TYR A 163 9.89 0.43 6.63
C TYR A 163 8.70 -0.29 7.27
N VAL A 164 7.50 -0.26 6.72
CA VAL A 164 6.34 -0.98 7.30
C VAL A 164 5.76 -1.95 6.29
N ASN A 165 5.70 -1.52 5.03
CA ASN A 165 5.10 -2.28 3.96
C ASN A 165 6.15 -2.67 2.91
N PRO A 166 6.48 -3.97 2.74
CA PRO A 166 7.40 -4.41 1.69
C PRO A 166 6.85 -4.22 0.28
N HIS A 167 5.54 -3.97 0.15
CA HIS A 167 4.79 -3.81 -1.09
C HIS A 167 4.56 -2.36 -1.50
N TRP A 168 5.20 -1.39 -0.82
CA TRP A 168 5.01 0.06 -1.00
C TRP A 168 5.06 0.63 -2.43
N PHE A 169 5.51 -0.17 -3.39
CA PHE A 169 5.69 0.17 -4.80
C PHE A 169 4.74 -0.56 -5.75
N GLN A 170 3.80 -1.35 -5.22
CA GLN A 170 2.89 -2.15 -6.01
C GLN A 170 1.66 -1.37 -6.45
N ILE A 171 0.86 -1.97 -7.31
CA ILE A 171 -0.18 -1.31 -8.09
C ILE A 171 -1.37 -0.80 -7.28
N ASP A 172 -1.58 -1.31 -6.07
CA ASP A 172 -2.76 -1.15 -5.23
C ASP A 172 -3.41 0.25 -5.20
N PRO A 173 -2.69 1.37 -5.10
CA PRO A 173 -3.35 2.68 -5.10
C PRO A 173 -3.86 3.13 -6.48
N GLN A 174 -3.50 2.47 -7.59
CA GLN A 174 -3.92 2.89 -8.94
C GLN A 174 -5.35 2.53 -9.29
N LEU A 175 -5.94 1.62 -8.53
CA LEU A 175 -7.22 0.98 -8.81
C LEU A 175 -8.32 1.38 -7.80
N VAL A 176 -8.03 2.29 -6.86
CA VAL A 176 -8.98 2.67 -5.78
C VAL A 176 -8.99 4.16 -5.47
N ASN A 177 -8.40 4.99 -6.32
CA ASN A 177 -8.17 6.41 -6.02
C ASN A 177 -8.83 7.36 -7.03
N GLU A 178 -9.57 6.83 -8.00
CA GLU A 178 -10.25 7.58 -9.04
C GLU A 178 -11.36 8.43 -8.42
N ILE A 179 -12.04 7.92 -7.38
CA ILE A 179 -13.07 8.66 -6.63
C ILE A 179 -12.60 10.04 -6.15
N TRP A 180 -11.34 10.18 -5.73
CA TRP A 180 -10.77 11.46 -5.28
C TRP A 180 -10.71 12.50 -6.41
N ALA A 181 -10.53 12.06 -7.65
CA ALA A 181 -10.48 12.92 -8.83
C ALA A 181 -11.87 13.15 -9.45
N ILE A 182 -12.74 12.14 -9.42
CA ILE A 182 -14.14 12.23 -9.88
C ILE A 182 -14.92 13.25 -9.06
N THR A 183 -14.59 13.41 -7.78
CA THR A 183 -15.19 14.41 -6.88
C THR A 183 -14.56 15.81 -7.03
N ALA A 184 -13.55 15.98 -7.87
CA ALA A 184 -12.83 17.24 -8.10
C ALA A 184 -12.78 17.63 -9.60
N PRO A 185 -13.93 17.79 -10.28
CA PRO A 185 -13.98 17.98 -11.73
C PRO A 185 -13.28 19.28 -12.15
N GLY A 186 -12.25 19.17 -12.99
CA GLY A 186 -11.45 20.29 -13.49
C GLY A 186 -10.45 20.88 -12.48
N MET A 187 -10.37 20.36 -11.26
CA MET A 187 -9.48 20.82 -10.19
C MET A 187 -8.19 20.00 -10.17
N ILE A 188 -7.40 20.07 -11.24
CA ILE A 188 -6.29 19.14 -11.52
C ILE A 188 -5.25 19.09 -10.38
N ARG A 189 -4.85 20.25 -9.83
CA ARG A 189 -3.85 20.32 -8.74
C ARG A 189 -4.37 19.70 -7.45
N TYR A 190 -5.63 19.98 -7.11
CA TYR A 190 -6.31 19.35 -5.99
C TYR A 190 -6.36 17.84 -6.16
N ALA A 191 -6.82 17.34 -7.31
CA ALA A 191 -6.99 15.92 -7.55
C ALA A 191 -5.66 15.17 -7.48
N ALA A 192 -4.61 15.68 -8.14
CA ALA A 192 -3.26 15.10 -8.04
C ALA A 192 -2.76 15.02 -6.59
N ALA A 193 -2.94 16.07 -5.79
CA ALA A 193 -2.53 16.09 -4.40
C ALA A 193 -3.39 15.19 -3.49
N LYS A 194 -4.69 15.06 -3.75
CA LYS A 194 -5.58 14.15 -3.00
C LYS A 194 -5.33 12.69 -3.37
N SER A 195 -5.02 12.40 -4.64
CA SER A 195 -4.60 11.07 -5.09
C SER A 195 -3.23 10.68 -4.53
N ASP A 196 -2.26 11.59 -4.41
CA ASP A 196 -1.00 11.34 -3.66
C ASP A 196 -1.30 11.00 -2.19
N TRP A 197 -2.19 11.77 -1.56
CA TRP A 197 -2.61 11.51 -0.18
C TRP A 197 -3.28 10.14 -0.03
N GLY A 198 -4.22 9.78 -0.91
CA GLY A 198 -4.91 8.49 -0.86
C GLY A 198 -3.98 7.32 -1.12
N ALA A 199 -3.06 7.46 -2.09
CA ALA A 199 -2.05 6.44 -2.38
C ALA A 199 -1.12 6.13 -1.21
N ARG A 200 -0.88 7.13 -0.33
CA ARG A 200 0.00 6.98 0.84
C ARG A 200 -0.59 6.12 1.96
N VAL A 201 -1.82 5.66 1.85
CA VAL A 201 -2.36 4.63 2.74
C VAL A 201 -1.56 3.33 2.61
N THR A 202 -1.10 3.00 1.42
CA THR A 202 -0.46 1.71 1.10
C THR A 202 0.92 1.84 0.48
N ASN A 203 1.20 2.98 -0.16
CA ASN A 203 2.39 3.18 -0.98
C ASN A 203 3.19 4.42 -0.58
N SER A 204 4.39 4.55 -1.15
CA SER A 204 5.24 5.73 -0.95
C SER A 204 6.26 5.88 -2.09
N ASP A 205 7.07 6.94 -2.03
CA ASP A 205 8.10 7.27 -3.03
C ASP A 205 7.53 7.22 -4.46
N TRP A 206 8.22 6.62 -5.44
CA TRP A 206 7.71 6.52 -6.82
C TRP A 206 6.49 5.58 -6.96
N GLY A 207 6.17 4.78 -5.94
CA GLY A 207 5.04 3.86 -5.92
C GLY A 207 3.68 4.56 -5.96
N VAL A 208 3.62 5.88 -5.77
CA VAL A 208 2.39 6.69 -5.84
C VAL A 208 2.22 7.43 -7.17
N GLU A 209 3.28 7.50 -8.00
CA GLU A 209 3.32 8.41 -9.14
C GLU A 209 2.24 8.11 -10.19
N THR A 210 1.96 6.84 -10.48
CA THR A 210 0.90 6.47 -11.42
C THR A 210 -0.48 6.91 -10.93
N THR A 211 -0.79 6.76 -9.64
CA THR A 211 -2.06 7.19 -9.05
C THR A 211 -2.23 8.71 -9.13
N VAL A 212 -1.15 9.48 -8.91
CA VAL A 212 -1.16 10.94 -9.07
C VAL A 212 -1.41 11.34 -10.51
N HIS A 213 -0.78 10.65 -11.46
CA HIS A 213 -0.96 10.85 -12.89
C HIS A 213 -2.41 10.62 -13.30
N TYR A 214 -2.99 9.49 -12.91
CA TYR A 214 -4.38 9.15 -13.20
C TYR A 214 -5.36 10.13 -12.55
N GLY A 215 -5.13 10.54 -11.29
CA GLY A 215 -5.96 11.54 -10.62
C GLY A 215 -6.03 12.87 -11.39
N ALA A 216 -4.91 13.34 -11.93
CA ALA A 216 -4.87 14.52 -12.78
C ALA A 216 -5.64 14.33 -14.10
N MET A 217 -5.50 13.16 -14.74
CA MET A 217 -6.24 12.82 -15.97
C MET A 217 -7.76 12.80 -15.73
N TYR A 218 -8.22 12.13 -14.67
CA TYR A 218 -9.63 12.03 -14.32
C TYR A 218 -10.27 13.40 -14.06
N ALA A 219 -9.60 14.26 -13.29
CA ALA A 219 -10.09 15.62 -13.06
C ALA A 219 -10.15 16.43 -14.36
N ALA A 220 -9.16 16.27 -15.25
CA ALA A 220 -9.14 16.95 -16.54
C ALA A 220 -10.21 16.44 -17.53
N ALA A 221 -10.56 15.16 -17.46
CA ALA A 221 -11.50 14.49 -18.37
C ALA A 221 -12.92 15.08 -18.35
N PHE A 222 -13.29 15.83 -17.31
CA PHE A 222 -14.54 16.59 -17.30
C PHE A 222 -14.59 17.67 -18.41
N PHE A 223 -13.44 18.18 -18.85
CA PHE A 223 -13.34 19.28 -19.83
C PHE A 223 -12.45 18.96 -21.05
N GLU A 224 -11.67 17.87 -21.03
CA GLU A 224 -10.81 17.44 -22.13
C GLU A 224 -11.16 16.00 -22.52
N SER A 225 -11.21 15.72 -23.82
CA SER A 225 -11.56 14.39 -24.34
C SER A 225 -10.48 13.77 -25.24
N ASP A 226 -9.42 14.50 -25.56
CA ASP A 226 -8.26 13.98 -26.25
C ASP A 226 -7.35 13.22 -25.28
N VAL A 227 -7.21 11.92 -25.52
CA VAL A 227 -6.43 11.02 -24.66
C VAL A 227 -4.95 11.42 -24.59
N ASN A 228 -4.34 11.89 -25.69
CA ASN A 228 -2.94 12.31 -25.66
C ASN A 228 -2.76 13.54 -24.77
N LYS A 229 -3.68 14.49 -24.84
CA LYS A 229 -3.65 15.66 -23.96
C LYS A 229 -3.91 15.29 -22.50
N LEU A 230 -4.80 14.34 -22.23
CA LEU A 230 -5.01 13.84 -20.86
C LEU A 230 -3.71 13.23 -20.31
N VAL A 231 -3.04 12.37 -21.09
CA VAL A 231 -1.73 11.81 -20.73
C VAL A 231 -0.70 12.90 -20.46
N ASP A 232 -0.63 13.94 -21.30
CA ASP A 232 0.28 15.07 -21.10
C ASP A 232 -0.04 15.87 -19.83
N ILE A 233 -1.33 16.09 -19.53
CA ILE A 233 -1.80 16.75 -18.30
C ILE A 233 -1.39 15.93 -17.07
N GLY A 234 -1.60 14.60 -17.11
CA GLY A 234 -1.17 13.71 -16.04
C GLY A 234 0.33 13.78 -15.80
N THR A 235 1.13 13.76 -16.87
CA THR A 235 2.59 13.83 -16.77
C THR A 235 3.07 15.18 -16.22
N ALA A 236 2.39 16.28 -16.58
CA ALA A 236 2.69 17.61 -16.06
C ALA A 236 2.34 17.78 -14.57
N ALA A 237 1.47 16.93 -14.01
CA ALA A 237 1.14 16.93 -12.58
C ALA A 237 2.22 16.26 -11.70
N LEU A 238 3.13 15.48 -12.30
CA LEU A 238 4.19 14.81 -11.57
C LEU A 238 5.43 15.72 -11.37
N PRO A 239 6.23 15.52 -10.31
CA PRO A 239 7.48 16.25 -10.11
C PRO A 239 8.46 16.05 -11.28
N ALA A 240 9.28 17.06 -11.61
CA ALA A 240 10.25 16.93 -12.71
C ALA A 240 11.25 15.78 -12.46
N GLY A 241 11.47 14.93 -13.48
CA GLY A 241 12.44 13.83 -13.42
C GLY A 241 11.97 12.57 -12.68
N ASN A 242 10.69 12.53 -12.26
CA ASN A 242 10.03 11.39 -11.65
C ASN A 242 10.11 10.12 -12.53
N ARG A 243 9.89 8.95 -11.92
CA ARG A 243 10.07 7.65 -12.58
C ARG A 243 8.98 7.42 -13.63
N PHE A 244 7.73 7.60 -13.27
CA PHE A 244 6.58 7.27 -14.11
C PHE A 244 6.46 8.21 -15.32
N GLY A 245 6.80 9.49 -15.18
CA GLY A 245 6.84 10.44 -16.29
C GLY A 245 7.82 10.04 -17.39
N LYS A 246 8.96 9.42 -17.02
CA LYS A 246 9.89 8.83 -18.00
C LYS A 246 9.27 7.59 -18.66
N THR A 247 8.56 6.77 -17.89
CA THR A 247 7.79 5.63 -18.40
C THR A 247 6.74 6.07 -19.41
N VAL A 248 5.97 7.12 -19.13
CA VAL A 248 4.98 7.69 -20.06
C VAL A 248 5.63 8.15 -21.36
N GLU A 249 6.73 8.89 -21.28
CA GLU A 249 7.46 9.33 -22.48
C GLU A 249 8.01 8.15 -23.28
N ARG A 250 8.46 7.09 -22.60
CA ARG A 250 8.87 5.85 -23.24
C ARG A 250 7.70 5.15 -23.94
N MET A 251 6.52 5.10 -23.34
CA MET A 251 5.33 4.51 -23.97
C MET A 251 4.89 5.32 -25.21
N LYS A 252 4.94 6.65 -25.14
CA LYS A 252 4.70 7.53 -26.29
C LYS A 252 5.73 7.31 -27.41
N GLU A 253 7.00 7.06 -27.07
CA GLU A 253 8.04 6.71 -28.04
C GLU A 253 7.78 5.34 -28.68
N LEU A 254 7.46 4.31 -27.89
CA LEU A 254 7.14 2.98 -28.39
C LEU A 254 5.94 3.00 -29.33
N HIS A 255 4.86 3.69 -28.96
CA HIS A 255 3.69 3.88 -29.82
C HIS A 255 4.04 4.59 -31.15
N ARG A 256 4.89 5.64 -31.12
CA ARG A 256 5.36 6.30 -32.35
C ARG A 256 6.24 5.40 -33.23
N THR A 257 7.03 4.53 -32.61
CA THR A 257 7.93 3.59 -33.30
C THR A 257 7.13 2.43 -33.92
N TYR A 258 6.08 1.98 -33.25
CA TYR A 258 5.27 0.84 -33.63
C TYR A 258 3.77 1.19 -33.73
N PRO A 259 3.36 2.16 -34.57
CA PRO A 259 2.01 2.73 -34.54
C PRO A 259 0.89 1.72 -34.85
N ASN A 260 1.21 0.61 -35.53
CA ASN A 260 0.26 -0.46 -35.88
C ASN A 260 0.71 -1.84 -35.36
N ASP A 261 1.70 -1.89 -34.47
CA ASP A 261 2.27 -3.14 -33.95
C ASP A 261 2.42 -3.06 -32.42
N TRP A 262 1.27 -3.10 -31.75
CA TRP A 262 1.20 -3.04 -30.30
C TRP A 262 1.93 -4.21 -29.64
N LYS A 263 1.98 -5.38 -30.28
CA LYS A 263 2.70 -6.56 -29.76
C LYS A 263 4.18 -6.28 -29.62
N LYS A 264 4.79 -5.62 -30.62
CA LYS A 264 6.20 -5.23 -30.56
C LYS A 264 6.46 -4.13 -29.54
N ALA A 265 5.57 -3.14 -29.43
CA ALA A 265 5.66 -2.14 -28.37
C ALA A 265 5.56 -2.77 -26.97
N ARG A 266 4.59 -3.67 -26.75
CA ARG A 266 4.40 -4.42 -25.50
C ARG A 266 5.61 -5.30 -25.18
N ALA A 267 6.24 -5.94 -26.16
CA ALA A 267 7.45 -6.74 -25.95
C ALA A 267 8.63 -5.89 -25.43
N GLU A 268 8.85 -4.69 -26.01
CA GLU A 268 9.88 -3.77 -25.52
C GLU A 268 9.54 -3.21 -24.13
N MET A 269 8.27 -2.91 -23.88
CA MET A 269 7.79 -2.51 -22.55
C MET A 269 8.06 -3.62 -21.52
N ALA A 270 7.65 -4.86 -21.78
CA ALA A 270 7.87 -5.98 -20.86
C ALA A 270 9.36 -6.25 -20.64
N ARG A 271 10.20 -6.12 -21.67
CA ARG A 271 11.66 -6.19 -21.54
C ARG A 271 12.18 -5.18 -20.53
N GLU A 272 11.85 -3.89 -20.71
CA GLU A 272 12.40 -2.80 -19.90
C GLU A 272 11.82 -2.74 -18.49
N PHE A 273 10.51 -2.91 -18.34
CA PHE A 273 9.78 -2.63 -17.10
C PHE A 273 9.43 -3.88 -16.28
N TYR A 274 9.71 -5.09 -16.80
CA TYR A 274 9.55 -6.33 -16.07
C TYR A 274 10.80 -7.21 -16.09
N HIS A 275 11.33 -7.59 -17.26
CA HIS A 275 12.46 -8.52 -17.32
C HIS A 275 13.78 -7.91 -16.83
N GLU A 276 14.04 -6.64 -17.17
CA GLU A 276 15.22 -5.87 -16.75
C GLU A 276 15.00 -5.09 -15.44
N GLU A 277 13.80 -5.14 -14.87
CA GLU A 277 13.50 -4.50 -13.59
C GLU A 277 14.37 -5.07 -12.46
N PRO A 278 14.92 -4.23 -11.57
CA PRO A 278 15.73 -4.70 -10.45
C PRO A 278 14.98 -5.73 -9.59
N ALA A 279 15.69 -6.75 -9.11
CA ALA A 279 15.11 -7.81 -8.27
C ALA A 279 14.41 -7.28 -7.00
N ALA A 280 14.79 -6.08 -6.53
CA ALA A 280 14.16 -5.38 -5.41
C ALA A 280 12.69 -5.04 -5.66
N THR A 281 12.29 -4.84 -6.92
CA THR A 281 10.98 -4.27 -7.31
C THR A 281 10.34 -5.03 -8.47
N ARG A 282 10.99 -6.09 -8.97
CA ARG A 282 10.49 -6.93 -10.06
C ARG A 282 9.36 -7.83 -9.57
N THR A 283 8.15 -7.50 -10.00
CA THR A 283 6.93 -8.26 -9.76
C THR A 283 5.89 -7.85 -10.80
N ILE A 284 4.91 -8.72 -11.07
CA ILE A 284 3.85 -8.44 -12.03
C ILE A 284 2.91 -7.32 -11.53
N TRP A 285 2.86 -7.10 -10.22
CA TRP A 285 2.10 -6.03 -9.57
C TRP A 285 2.87 -4.70 -9.44
N ASN A 286 3.99 -4.52 -10.16
CA ASN A 286 4.78 -3.28 -10.05
C ASN A 286 3.97 -2.07 -10.56
N ALA A 287 3.87 -1.00 -9.77
CA ALA A 287 3.07 0.18 -10.11
C ALA A 287 3.49 0.83 -11.44
N ASN A 288 4.79 0.92 -11.69
CA ASN A 288 5.33 1.57 -12.89
C ASN A 288 5.13 0.68 -14.14
N LEU A 289 5.21 -0.65 -13.98
CA LEU A 289 4.91 -1.61 -15.05
C LEU A 289 3.45 -1.52 -15.49
N ASN A 290 2.51 -1.64 -14.55
CA ASN A 290 1.09 -1.65 -14.91
C ASN A 290 0.59 -0.28 -15.36
N GLY A 291 1.16 0.81 -14.81
CA GLY A 291 0.96 2.14 -15.38
C GLY A 291 1.44 2.24 -16.83
N ALA A 292 2.55 1.58 -17.19
CA ALA A 292 2.99 1.51 -18.59
C ALA A 292 1.96 0.76 -19.47
N CYS A 293 1.38 -0.32 -18.95
CA CYS A 293 0.31 -1.07 -19.61
C CYS A 293 -0.91 -0.17 -19.88
N GLY A 294 -1.40 0.57 -18.88
CA GLY A 294 -2.53 1.49 -19.02
C GLY A 294 -2.27 2.60 -20.04
N ILE A 295 -1.08 3.20 -20.03
CA ILE A 295 -0.70 4.24 -21.00
C ILE A 295 -0.64 3.67 -22.43
N LEU A 296 -0.07 2.49 -22.65
CA LEU A 296 -0.11 1.86 -23.98
C LEU A 296 -1.55 1.53 -24.40
N ALA A 297 -2.38 1.04 -23.49
CA ALA A 297 -3.79 0.76 -23.77
C ALA A 297 -4.53 2.01 -24.26
N LEU A 298 -4.32 3.15 -23.61
CA LEU A 298 -4.86 4.44 -24.03
C LEU A 298 -4.35 4.90 -25.40
N LEU A 299 -3.05 4.79 -25.64
CA LEU A 299 -2.42 5.25 -26.89
C LEU A 299 -2.91 4.43 -28.09
N TYR A 300 -2.95 3.10 -27.97
CA TYR A 300 -3.49 2.24 -29.02
C TYR A 300 -5.02 2.28 -29.09
N GLY A 301 -5.69 2.52 -27.97
CA GLY A 301 -7.14 2.72 -27.87
C GLY A 301 -7.64 4.00 -28.54
N GLN A 302 -6.81 5.06 -28.59
CA GLN A 302 -7.09 6.33 -29.29
C GLN A 302 -8.40 7.01 -28.88
N GLY A 303 -8.84 6.78 -27.64
CA GLY A 303 -10.09 7.34 -27.11
C GLY A 303 -11.36 6.61 -27.54
N ASP A 304 -11.24 5.45 -28.20
CA ASP A 304 -12.33 4.50 -28.39
C ASP A 304 -12.46 3.59 -27.16
N PHE A 305 -13.68 3.46 -26.63
CA PHE A 305 -13.92 2.73 -25.38
C PHE A 305 -13.60 1.24 -25.52
N GLN A 306 -14.20 0.56 -26.50
CA GLN A 306 -14.02 -0.90 -26.69
C GLN A 306 -12.57 -1.25 -27.01
N LYS A 307 -11.92 -0.46 -27.88
CA LYS A 307 -10.52 -0.66 -28.24
C LYS A 307 -9.60 -0.47 -27.04
N THR A 308 -9.84 0.55 -26.22
CA THR A 308 -9.05 0.79 -24.99
C THR A 308 -9.22 -0.37 -24.01
N LEU A 309 -10.46 -0.84 -23.82
CA LEU A 309 -10.80 -1.98 -22.96
C LEU A 309 -10.09 -3.26 -23.40
N ASP A 310 -10.18 -3.60 -24.69
CA ASP A 310 -9.52 -4.77 -25.26
C ASP A 310 -7.99 -4.68 -25.15
N MET A 311 -7.42 -3.47 -25.31
CA MET A 311 -5.98 -3.26 -25.16
C MET A 311 -5.51 -3.43 -23.72
N ALA A 312 -6.26 -2.89 -22.76
CA ALA A 312 -5.93 -3.06 -21.35
C ALA A 312 -5.88 -4.54 -20.96
N CYS A 313 -6.78 -5.37 -21.51
CA CYS A 313 -6.80 -6.81 -21.28
C CYS A 313 -5.62 -7.54 -21.95
N VAL A 314 -5.35 -7.25 -23.22
CA VAL A 314 -4.42 -8.06 -24.03
C VAL A 314 -2.94 -7.78 -23.75
N ILE A 315 -2.63 -6.61 -23.18
CA ILE A 315 -1.26 -6.23 -22.83
C ILE A 315 -0.72 -7.14 -21.71
N GLY A 316 -1.60 -7.57 -20.78
CA GLY A 316 -1.30 -8.55 -19.74
C GLY A 316 -0.84 -7.95 -18.41
N PHE A 317 -0.17 -8.81 -17.63
CA PHE A 317 0.19 -8.57 -16.22
C PHE A 317 -1.06 -8.50 -15.35
N ASP A 318 -1.23 -7.42 -14.61
CA ASP A 318 -2.41 -7.21 -13.78
C ASP A 318 -3.40 -6.36 -14.60
N ALA A 319 -4.36 -7.01 -15.27
CA ALA A 319 -5.05 -6.44 -16.43
C ALA A 319 -6.43 -5.85 -16.12
N ASP A 320 -7.12 -6.38 -15.13
CA ASP A 320 -8.46 -5.96 -14.69
C ASP A 320 -8.50 -4.52 -14.18
N ASN A 321 -7.53 -4.13 -13.37
CA ASN A 321 -7.39 -2.78 -12.85
C ASN A 321 -7.16 -1.76 -13.98
N GLN A 322 -6.25 -2.03 -14.92
CA GLN A 322 -6.01 -1.10 -16.02
C GLN A 322 -7.23 -1.04 -16.93
N ALA A 323 -7.95 -2.16 -17.11
CA ALA A 323 -9.21 -2.17 -17.82
C ALA A 323 -10.26 -1.30 -17.10
N ALA A 324 -10.39 -1.41 -15.77
CA ALA A 324 -11.29 -0.59 -14.95
C ALA A 324 -10.93 0.90 -15.03
N THR A 325 -9.70 1.26 -14.69
CA THR A 325 -9.24 2.65 -14.62
C THR A 325 -9.27 3.33 -15.99
N MET A 326 -8.82 2.66 -17.06
CA MET A 326 -8.80 3.29 -18.40
C MET A 326 -10.22 3.43 -18.97
N SER A 327 -11.09 2.44 -18.74
CA SER A 327 -12.49 2.50 -19.19
C SER A 327 -13.26 3.60 -18.45
N GLY A 328 -13.08 3.71 -17.13
CA GLY A 328 -13.65 4.80 -16.34
C GLY A 328 -13.20 6.18 -16.84
N LEU A 329 -11.91 6.34 -17.17
CA LEU A 329 -11.35 7.59 -17.68
C LEU A 329 -11.96 7.96 -19.04
N VAL A 330 -11.98 7.01 -19.98
CA VAL A 330 -12.57 7.24 -21.32
C VAL A 330 -14.06 7.57 -21.20
N ALA A 331 -14.78 6.91 -20.30
CA ALA A 331 -16.19 7.19 -20.04
C ALA A 331 -16.41 8.61 -19.48
N VAL A 332 -15.58 9.11 -18.56
CA VAL A 332 -15.64 10.50 -18.09
C VAL A 332 -15.31 11.48 -19.23
N ALA A 333 -14.30 11.17 -20.03
CA ALA A 333 -13.82 12.02 -21.11
C ALA A 333 -14.86 12.18 -22.23
N LYS A 334 -15.52 11.08 -22.60
CA LYS A 334 -16.41 10.98 -23.78
C LYS A 334 -17.91 10.96 -23.44
N GLY A 335 -18.27 10.76 -22.16
CA GLY A 335 -19.65 10.64 -21.71
C GLY A 335 -20.21 9.22 -21.86
N LEU A 336 -21.43 9.01 -21.34
CA LEU A 336 -22.07 7.69 -21.25
C LEU A 336 -22.22 7.00 -22.62
N GLU A 337 -22.48 7.78 -23.68
CA GLU A 337 -22.73 7.27 -25.02
C GLU A 337 -21.53 6.55 -25.66
N CYS A 338 -20.31 6.73 -25.13
CA CYS A 338 -19.15 6.03 -25.66
C CYS A 338 -19.09 4.56 -25.25
N ILE A 339 -19.82 4.15 -24.20
CA ILE A 339 -19.82 2.78 -23.70
C ILE A 339 -20.76 1.93 -24.59
N PRO A 340 -20.26 0.87 -25.25
CA PRO A 340 -21.10 0.00 -26.05
C PRO A 340 -22.29 -0.55 -25.25
N ARG A 341 -23.49 -0.51 -25.85
CA ARG A 341 -24.73 -0.88 -25.17
C ARG A 341 -24.74 -2.33 -24.71
N GLU A 342 -24.15 -3.22 -25.50
CA GLU A 342 -24.00 -4.65 -25.20
C GLU A 342 -23.17 -4.93 -23.95
N LEU A 343 -22.25 -4.03 -23.56
CA LEU A 343 -21.51 -4.15 -22.31
C LEU A 343 -22.37 -3.76 -21.11
N LEU A 344 -23.25 -2.76 -21.28
CA LEU A 344 -24.17 -2.31 -20.23
C LEU A 344 -25.41 -3.21 -20.09
N TYR A 345 -25.79 -3.90 -21.16
CA TYR A 345 -26.96 -4.78 -21.25
C TYR A 345 -26.57 -6.14 -21.87
N PRO A 346 -25.71 -6.93 -21.21
CA PRO A 346 -25.15 -8.16 -21.78
C PRO A 346 -26.18 -9.29 -21.99
N PHE A 347 -27.35 -9.21 -21.36
CA PHE A 347 -28.36 -10.27 -21.38
C PHE A 347 -29.72 -9.79 -21.88
N PRO A 348 -29.96 -9.84 -23.21
CA PRO A 348 -31.25 -9.43 -23.79
C PRO A 348 -32.45 -10.21 -23.24
N ASP A 349 -32.24 -11.44 -22.78
CA ASP A 349 -33.28 -12.31 -22.21
C ASP A 349 -33.77 -11.88 -20.83
N LEU A 350 -32.98 -11.09 -20.09
CA LEU A 350 -33.35 -10.60 -18.74
C LEU A 350 -34.10 -9.26 -18.77
N ASP A 351 -34.28 -8.64 -19.95
CA ASP A 351 -35.03 -7.39 -20.19
C ASP A 351 -34.68 -6.23 -19.22
N TRP A 352 -33.40 -6.10 -18.89
CA TRP A 352 -32.90 -5.00 -18.05
C TRP A 352 -33.23 -3.63 -18.66
N LYS A 353 -33.75 -2.71 -17.85
CA LYS A 353 -34.11 -1.35 -18.27
C LYS A 353 -32.98 -0.36 -18.07
N GLU A 354 -32.18 -0.58 -17.04
CA GLU A 354 -31.02 0.21 -16.69
C GLU A 354 -29.72 -0.57 -16.91
N PRO A 355 -28.59 0.09 -17.16
CA PRO A 355 -27.27 -0.53 -17.22
C PRO A 355 -27.01 -1.42 -16.01
N PHE A 356 -26.55 -2.65 -16.23
CA PHE A 356 -26.36 -3.66 -15.16
C PHE A 356 -27.56 -3.80 -14.21
N ASN A 357 -28.78 -3.62 -14.72
CA ASN A 357 -30.01 -3.63 -13.92
C ASN A 357 -30.01 -2.64 -12.74
N ASP A 358 -29.20 -1.57 -12.83
CA ASP A 358 -28.94 -0.58 -11.77
C ASP A 358 -28.58 -1.22 -10.41
N PHE A 359 -27.86 -2.34 -10.44
CA PHE A 359 -27.52 -3.10 -9.25
C PHE A 359 -26.01 -3.31 -9.13
N TYR A 360 -25.49 -3.07 -7.93
CA TYR A 360 -24.11 -3.30 -7.53
C TYR A 360 -24.11 -4.21 -6.30
N LYS A 361 -23.69 -5.45 -6.51
CA LYS A 361 -23.56 -6.44 -5.43
C LYS A 361 -22.26 -6.20 -4.68
N ASN A 362 -22.35 -5.83 -3.40
CA ASN A 362 -21.18 -5.80 -2.53
C ASN A 362 -20.84 -7.21 -2.06
N LEU A 363 -19.70 -7.73 -2.49
CA LEU A 363 -19.25 -9.08 -2.20
C LEU A 363 -18.23 -9.16 -1.07
N THR A 364 -17.66 -8.05 -0.60
CA THR A 364 -16.31 -8.05 0.02
C THR A 364 -16.11 -7.04 1.14
N ARG A 365 -16.95 -6.01 1.25
CA ARG A 365 -16.85 -4.98 2.30
C ARG A 365 -17.93 -5.19 3.34
N GLU A 366 -17.57 -5.88 4.42
CA GLU A 366 -18.52 -6.30 5.45
C GLU A 366 -19.29 -5.10 6.02
N GLU A 367 -20.55 -5.31 6.39
CA GLU A 367 -21.48 -4.29 6.88
C GLU A 367 -21.92 -3.20 5.87
N LEU A 368 -21.28 -3.08 4.71
CA LEU A 368 -21.79 -2.21 3.64
C LEU A 368 -22.90 -2.93 2.85
N PRO A 369 -24.03 -2.28 2.55
CA PRO A 369 -25.11 -2.90 1.80
C PRO A 369 -24.79 -3.00 0.31
N ASP A 370 -25.47 -3.90 -0.39
CA ASP A 370 -25.62 -3.80 -1.86
C ASP A 370 -26.18 -2.41 -2.21
N ALA A 371 -25.83 -1.91 -3.39
CA ALA A 371 -26.17 -0.55 -3.80
C ALA A 371 -26.77 -0.53 -5.20
N LYS A 372 -27.31 0.64 -5.55
CA LYS A 372 -27.63 0.97 -6.94
C LYS A 372 -26.51 1.78 -7.54
N LEU A 373 -26.10 1.46 -8.76
CA LEU A 373 -25.04 2.19 -9.47
C LEU A 373 -25.41 3.66 -9.65
N SER A 374 -26.69 3.94 -9.97
CA SER A 374 -27.22 5.30 -10.05
C SER A 374 -27.15 6.06 -8.73
N ASP A 375 -27.37 5.37 -7.59
CA ASP A 375 -27.29 5.98 -6.27
C ASP A 375 -25.84 6.24 -5.85
N LEU A 376 -24.91 5.30 -6.11
CA LEU A 376 -23.48 5.51 -5.89
C LEU A 376 -22.97 6.72 -6.67
N ALA A 377 -23.35 6.85 -7.94
CA ALA A 377 -22.97 8.00 -8.76
C ALA A 377 -23.56 9.31 -8.24
N ARG A 378 -24.85 9.33 -7.88
CA ARG A 378 -25.51 10.51 -7.31
C ARG A 378 -24.85 10.96 -5.99
N ARG A 379 -24.53 10.00 -5.11
CA ARG A 379 -23.86 10.24 -3.84
C ARG A 379 -22.44 10.76 -4.03
N THR A 380 -21.71 10.21 -4.99
CA THR A 380 -20.37 10.67 -5.39
C THR A 380 -20.42 12.11 -5.89
N ALA A 381 -21.34 12.42 -6.82
CA ALA A 381 -21.51 13.78 -7.34
C ALA A 381 -21.91 14.78 -6.23
N LEU A 382 -22.68 14.34 -5.23
CA LEU A 382 -23.00 15.17 -4.07
C LEU A 382 -21.76 15.52 -3.23
N GLN A 383 -20.82 14.59 -3.05
CA GLN A 383 -19.55 14.92 -2.38
C GLN A 383 -18.72 15.87 -3.23
N GLY A 384 -18.71 15.70 -4.56
CA GLY A 384 -18.04 16.63 -5.44
C GLY A 384 -18.63 18.04 -5.41
N GLU A 385 -19.95 18.20 -5.32
CA GLU A 385 -20.57 19.51 -5.07
C GLU A 385 -19.99 20.17 -3.80
N LYS A 386 -19.84 19.42 -2.71
CA LYS A 386 -19.25 19.94 -1.46
C LYS A 386 -17.78 20.36 -1.66
N ILE A 387 -16.97 19.56 -2.35
CA ILE A 387 -15.56 19.87 -2.63
C ILE A 387 -15.44 21.13 -3.49
N ILE A 388 -16.22 21.23 -4.57
CA ILE A 388 -16.25 22.41 -5.44
C ILE A 388 -16.51 23.67 -4.62
N LEU A 389 -17.52 23.65 -3.75
CA LEU A 389 -17.90 24.79 -2.93
C LEU A 389 -16.86 25.11 -1.84
N ALA A 390 -16.27 24.10 -1.21
CA ALA A 390 -15.23 24.26 -0.20
C ALA A 390 -13.95 24.92 -0.77
N HIS A 391 -13.68 24.70 -2.06
CA HIS A 391 -12.44 25.12 -2.72
C HIS A 391 -12.63 26.29 -3.70
N GLY A 392 -13.56 27.18 -3.40
CA GLY A 392 -13.73 28.47 -4.10
C GLY A 392 -14.58 28.44 -5.36
N GLY A 393 -15.19 27.29 -5.68
CA GLY A 393 -16.23 27.18 -6.68
C GLY A 393 -17.58 27.74 -6.20
N ARG A 394 -18.55 27.81 -7.12
CA ARG A 394 -19.89 28.36 -6.84
C ARG A 394 -20.98 27.56 -7.54
N LYS A 395 -22.12 27.39 -6.86
CA LYS A 395 -23.36 26.91 -7.45
C LYS A 395 -24.12 28.07 -8.07
N LEU A 396 -24.51 27.92 -9.34
CA LEU A 396 -25.23 28.92 -10.12
C LEU A 396 -26.56 28.32 -10.56
N GLU A 397 -27.64 29.07 -10.34
CA GLU A 397 -28.99 28.69 -10.78
C GLU A 397 -29.44 29.66 -11.87
N LYS A 398 -29.81 29.13 -13.03
CA LYS A 398 -30.34 29.93 -14.15
C LYS A 398 -31.41 29.15 -14.88
N ASP A 399 -32.58 29.76 -15.07
CA ASP A 399 -33.71 29.18 -15.83
C ASP A 399 -34.15 27.79 -15.33
N GLY A 400 -33.97 27.51 -14.03
CA GLY A 400 -34.28 26.20 -13.43
C GLY A 400 -33.19 25.14 -13.61
N GLU A 401 -32.06 25.50 -14.24
CA GLU A 401 -30.89 24.64 -14.37
C GLU A 401 -29.78 25.05 -13.40
N THR A 402 -29.19 24.04 -12.77
CA THR A 402 -28.03 24.19 -11.88
C THR A 402 -26.72 23.98 -12.65
N SER A 403 -25.75 24.84 -12.41
CA SER A 403 -24.37 24.68 -12.88
C SER A 403 -23.36 25.04 -11.80
N TYR A 404 -22.12 24.58 -11.96
CA TYR A 404 -21.01 24.90 -11.10
C TYR A 404 -19.99 25.76 -11.84
N SER A 405 -19.57 26.85 -11.22
CA SER A 405 -18.34 27.54 -11.57
C SER A 405 -17.21 26.92 -10.76
N ILE A 406 -16.28 26.26 -11.45
CA ILE A 406 -15.16 25.52 -10.86
C ILE A 406 -13.95 26.44 -10.74
N ASN A 407 -13.26 26.38 -9.60
CA ASN A 407 -11.94 26.95 -9.43
C ASN A 407 -10.86 25.98 -9.94
N PRO A 408 -10.26 26.20 -11.13
CA PRO A 408 -9.24 25.30 -11.66
C PRO A 408 -7.93 25.34 -10.84
N ASP A 409 -7.75 26.37 -10.01
CA ASP A 409 -6.56 26.60 -9.23
C ASP A 409 -6.62 26.01 -7.81
N ALA A 410 -7.70 25.29 -7.48
CA ALA A 410 -7.90 24.66 -6.18
C ALA A 410 -6.75 23.73 -5.77
N GLU A 411 -6.44 23.72 -4.48
CA GLU A 411 -5.34 22.95 -3.88
C GLU A 411 -5.87 22.13 -2.70
N TYR A 412 -5.40 20.90 -2.57
CA TYR A 412 -5.71 20.06 -1.40
C TYR A 412 -4.69 20.30 -0.29
N SER A 413 -5.18 20.64 0.90
CA SER A 413 -4.38 20.82 2.11
C SER A 413 -4.81 19.80 3.17
N PRO A 414 -4.11 18.66 3.32
CA PRO A 414 -4.43 17.67 4.34
C PRO A 414 -4.23 18.25 5.75
N VAL A 415 -5.08 17.83 6.69
CA VAL A 415 -4.97 18.19 8.11
C VAL A 415 -3.68 17.66 8.72
N LEU A 416 -3.08 18.40 9.67
CA LEU A 416 -1.91 17.94 10.41
C LEU A 416 -2.27 16.73 11.29
N GLU A 417 -1.64 15.60 11.03
CA GLU A 417 -1.78 14.36 11.80
C GLU A 417 -0.41 13.91 12.35
N LEU A 418 -0.42 13.38 13.56
CA LEU A 418 0.69 12.64 14.14
C LEU A 418 0.23 11.18 14.24
N PRO A 419 0.45 10.34 13.21
CA PRO A 419 -0.08 8.97 13.14
C PRO A 419 0.50 8.04 14.22
N SER A 420 -0.25 7.00 14.58
CA SER A 420 0.25 5.92 15.42
C SER A 420 1.37 5.19 14.71
N GLN A 421 2.45 4.92 15.44
CA GLN A 421 3.58 4.13 14.94
C GLN A 421 4.25 3.45 16.15
N PRO A 422 4.04 2.14 16.34
CA PRO A 422 4.80 1.37 17.31
C PRO A 422 6.31 1.56 17.07
N LEU A 423 7.02 1.93 18.14
CA LEU A 423 8.47 2.13 18.07
C LEU A 423 9.18 0.78 18.23
N PRO A 424 10.31 0.57 17.53
CA PRO A 424 11.09 -0.63 17.72
C PRO A 424 11.68 -0.68 19.14
N PHE A 425 11.91 -1.89 19.64
CA PHE A 425 12.66 -2.04 20.89
C PHE A 425 14.09 -1.56 20.71
N LEU A 426 14.51 -0.65 21.59
CA LEU A 426 15.84 -0.04 21.61
C LEU A 426 16.77 -0.83 22.55
N GLU A 427 18.08 -0.68 22.37
CA GLU A 427 19.07 -1.39 23.18
C GLU A 427 20.09 -0.42 23.78
N VAL A 428 20.47 -0.63 25.04
CA VAL A 428 21.48 0.20 25.72
C VAL A 428 22.79 0.20 24.91
N GLY A 429 23.28 1.41 24.64
CA GLY A 429 24.54 1.65 23.92
C GLY A 429 24.45 1.49 22.40
N GLN A 430 23.32 1.00 21.85
CA GLN A 430 23.13 0.90 20.41
C GLN A 430 22.66 2.24 19.84
N ALA A 431 23.32 2.69 18.78
CA ALA A 431 22.92 3.90 18.09
C ALA A 431 21.56 3.71 17.40
N VAL A 432 20.70 4.71 17.55
CA VAL A 432 19.34 4.77 17.00
C VAL A 432 19.23 6.01 16.12
N ALA A 433 18.52 5.86 15.00
CA ALA A 433 18.03 6.94 14.18
C ALA A 433 16.66 6.51 13.64
N HIS A 434 15.60 6.78 14.42
CA HIS A 434 14.25 6.35 14.10
C HIS A 434 13.37 7.57 13.78
N PRO A 435 12.73 7.60 12.59
CA PRO A 435 11.82 8.67 12.23
C PRO A 435 10.49 8.54 12.97
N ILE A 436 10.00 9.65 13.51
CA ILE A 436 8.62 9.85 13.94
C ILE A 436 7.92 10.61 12.82
N VAL A 437 7.03 9.93 12.10
CA VAL A 437 6.27 10.50 11.00
C VAL A 437 5.16 11.41 11.55
N ALA A 438 5.13 12.67 11.10
CA ALA A 438 3.95 13.54 11.12
C ALA A 438 3.53 13.74 9.66
N SER A 439 2.24 13.95 9.37
CA SER A 439 1.73 14.16 8.01
C SER A 439 0.79 15.36 7.94
N GLY A 440 0.62 15.92 6.74
CA GLY A 440 -0.28 17.05 6.49
C GLY A 440 0.17 18.38 7.11
N GLY A 441 -0.73 19.36 7.14
CA GLY A 441 -0.39 20.75 7.43
C GLY A 441 0.54 21.38 6.37
N LYS A 442 0.80 22.68 6.52
CA LYS A 442 1.57 23.49 5.55
C LYS A 442 3.10 23.40 5.68
N GLY A 443 3.61 22.80 6.76
CA GLY A 443 5.02 22.85 7.14
C GLY A 443 5.56 24.27 7.40
N PRO A 444 6.84 24.44 7.79
CA PRO A 444 7.70 23.41 8.36
C PRO A 444 7.19 22.94 9.73
N TYR A 445 7.55 21.72 10.13
CA TYR A 445 7.13 21.16 11.41
C TYR A 445 8.02 21.62 12.57
N ARG A 446 7.38 21.93 13.70
CA ARG A 446 8.08 22.13 14.98
C ARG A 446 7.68 21.04 15.95
N TRP A 447 8.68 20.43 16.57
CA TRP A 447 8.54 19.29 17.47
C TRP A 447 8.80 19.73 18.90
N GLU A 448 7.93 19.32 19.82
CA GLU A 448 8.00 19.66 21.23
C GLU A 448 7.69 18.42 22.08
N ILE A 449 8.43 18.23 23.17
CA ILE A 449 8.07 17.26 24.22
C ILE A 449 7.24 18.02 25.25
N LEU A 450 5.98 17.61 25.41
CA LEU A 450 5.05 18.22 26.36
C LEU A 450 5.16 17.62 27.76
N GLU A 451 5.27 16.30 27.83
CA GLU A 451 5.26 15.52 29.08
C GLU A 451 6.21 14.31 28.95
N GLY A 452 6.78 13.89 30.08
CA GLY A 452 7.75 12.79 30.14
C GLY A 452 9.16 13.19 29.71
N GLU A 453 10.08 12.22 29.76
CA GLU A 453 11.46 12.38 29.34
C GLU A 453 11.84 11.28 28.34
N LEU A 454 12.64 11.62 27.33
CA LEU A 454 13.23 10.60 26.47
C LEU A 454 14.21 9.71 27.27
N PRO A 455 14.46 8.48 26.82
CA PRO A 455 15.53 7.66 27.39
C PRO A 455 16.86 8.45 27.45
N PRO A 456 17.61 8.42 28.57
CA PRO A 456 18.87 9.12 28.69
C PRO A 456 19.81 8.77 27.53
N GLY A 457 20.38 9.79 26.86
CA GLY A 457 21.24 9.60 25.68
C GLY A 457 20.50 9.67 24.34
N LEU A 458 19.17 9.80 24.33
CA LEU A 458 18.38 10.09 23.14
C LEU A 458 17.91 11.54 23.08
N SER A 459 17.64 11.99 21.86
CA SER A 459 17.08 13.31 21.55
C SER A 459 16.07 13.20 20.40
N LEU A 460 15.08 14.08 20.38
CA LEU A 460 14.14 14.23 19.26
C LEU A 460 14.45 15.55 18.55
N ALA A 461 14.90 15.46 17.31
CA ALA A 461 15.18 16.63 16.48
C ALA A 461 14.60 16.43 15.08
N ASN A 462 13.81 17.39 14.61
CA ASN A 462 13.18 17.37 13.28
C ASN A 462 12.43 16.05 12.98
N GLY A 463 11.72 15.51 13.98
CA GLY A 463 11.01 14.23 13.84
C GLY A 463 11.92 13.00 13.82
N ILE A 464 13.20 13.11 14.18
CA ILE A 464 14.11 11.95 14.29
C ILE A 464 14.48 11.74 15.75
N LEU A 465 14.08 10.59 16.31
CA LEU A 465 14.57 10.08 17.59
C LEU A 465 15.96 9.47 17.36
N SER A 466 16.99 10.11 17.93
CA SER A 466 18.38 9.71 17.67
C SER A 466 19.29 9.80 18.90
N GLY A 467 20.36 9.01 18.89
CA GLY A 467 21.34 8.91 19.97
C GLY A 467 21.64 7.45 20.32
N ALA A 468 22.21 7.21 21.50
CA ALA A 468 22.39 5.87 22.05
C ALA A 468 21.87 5.86 23.49
N PRO A 469 20.87 5.05 23.82
CA PRO A 469 20.27 5.09 25.15
C PRO A 469 21.23 4.52 26.19
N LEU A 470 21.23 5.10 27.39
CA LEU A 470 22.19 4.79 28.46
C LEU A 470 21.58 3.95 29.59
N GLY A 471 20.26 3.76 29.60
CA GLY A 471 19.55 3.02 30.63
C GLY A 471 18.35 2.26 30.08
N THR A 472 18.08 1.10 30.67
CA THR A 472 16.91 0.27 30.38
C THR A 472 15.64 0.86 30.99
N GLY A 473 14.48 0.62 30.39
CA GLY A 473 13.20 1.04 30.96
C GLY A 473 12.13 1.33 29.91
N LEU A 474 10.92 1.64 30.38
CA LEU A 474 9.84 2.20 29.56
C LEU A 474 9.76 3.71 29.79
N PHE A 475 9.75 4.49 28.73
CA PHE A 475 9.80 5.95 28.79
C PHE A 475 8.60 6.59 28.09
N PRO A 476 7.40 6.65 28.70
CA PRO A 476 6.26 7.36 28.12
C PRO A 476 6.58 8.84 27.92
N VAL A 477 6.37 9.33 26.70
CA VAL A 477 6.64 10.72 26.32
C VAL A 477 5.51 11.23 25.44
N LYS A 478 4.96 12.40 25.77
CA LYS A 478 3.94 13.07 24.97
C LYS A 478 4.60 14.08 24.05
N VAL A 479 4.48 13.87 22.75
CA VAL A 479 5.09 14.71 21.71
C VAL A 479 3.99 15.52 21.02
N ARG A 480 4.28 16.80 20.76
CA ARG A 480 3.48 17.68 19.91
C ARG A 480 4.26 18.00 18.65
N VAL A 481 3.55 17.97 17.52
CA VAL A 481 3.98 18.56 16.26
C VAL A 481 3.08 19.75 15.94
N THR A 482 3.66 20.85 15.49
CA THR A 482 2.92 22.04 15.01
C THR A 482 3.32 22.40 13.59
N SER A 483 2.35 22.88 12.82
CA SER A 483 2.50 23.31 11.43
C SER A 483 1.63 24.54 11.19
N GLY A 484 2.23 25.73 11.18
CA GLY A 484 1.46 26.97 11.12
C GLY A 484 0.57 27.13 12.37
N SER A 485 -0.74 27.19 12.18
CA SER A 485 -1.73 27.25 13.27
C SER A 485 -2.22 25.89 13.74
N GLU A 486 -1.85 24.80 13.07
CA GLU A 486 -2.29 23.45 13.39
C GLU A 486 -1.33 22.79 14.40
N SER A 487 -1.88 21.90 15.23
CA SER A 487 -1.12 21.09 16.18
C SER A 487 -1.70 19.69 16.30
N ALA A 488 -0.84 18.68 16.35
CA ALA A 488 -1.21 17.29 16.66
C ALA A 488 -0.32 16.76 17.79
N GLU A 489 -0.87 15.88 18.62
CA GLU A 489 -0.21 15.33 19.80
C GLU A 489 -0.34 13.81 19.84
N ARG A 490 0.70 13.12 20.33
CA ARG A 490 0.68 11.68 20.55
C ARG A 490 1.62 11.27 21.67
N GLU A 491 1.21 10.27 22.44
CA GLU A 491 2.08 9.59 23.39
C GLU A 491 2.88 8.48 22.66
N PHE A 492 4.19 8.46 22.88
CA PHE A 492 5.09 7.39 22.47
C PHE A 492 5.64 6.69 23.71
N LYS A 493 5.97 5.40 23.58
CA LYS A 493 6.52 4.59 24.68
C LYS A 493 7.81 3.88 24.28
N PRO A 494 8.93 4.61 24.00
CA PRO A 494 10.23 3.99 23.83
C PRO A 494 10.54 2.99 24.93
N LYS A 495 10.90 1.77 24.53
CA LYS A 495 11.31 0.70 25.44
C LYS A 495 12.76 0.37 25.16
N VAL A 496 13.61 0.52 26.18
CA VAL A 496 15.04 0.23 26.10
C VAL A 496 15.34 -1.06 26.85
N LEU A 497 15.86 -2.05 26.12
CA LEU A 497 16.31 -3.34 26.61
C LEU A 497 17.78 -3.30 27.01
N SER A 498 18.20 -4.25 27.85
CA SER A 498 19.62 -4.51 28.10
C SER A 498 20.32 -4.98 26.81
N LYS A 499 21.66 -5.00 26.82
CA LYS A 499 22.46 -5.44 25.66
C LYS A 499 21.99 -6.80 25.12
N ASN A 500 21.80 -6.93 23.81
CA ASN A 500 21.54 -8.21 23.17
C ASN A 500 22.76 -9.15 23.28
N LEU A 501 22.53 -10.35 23.84
CA LEU A 501 23.51 -11.41 24.07
C LEU A 501 23.55 -12.45 22.94
N ALA A 502 22.60 -12.42 21.99
CA ALA A 502 22.52 -13.34 20.87
C ALA A 502 23.78 -13.35 19.98
N PRO A 503 24.42 -12.19 19.68
CA PRO A 503 25.67 -12.17 18.92
C PRO A 503 26.84 -12.90 19.60
N GLU A 504 26.78 -13.10 20.92
CA GLU A 504 27.80 -13.80 21.71
C GLU A 504 27.53 -15.31 21.84
N ALA A 505 26.42 -15.82 21.28
CA ALA A 505 26.10 -17.24 21.36
C ALA A 505 27.09 -18.09 20.55
N ALA A 506 27.42 -19.27 21.08
CA ALA A 506 28.28 -20.22 20.38
C ALA A 506 27.54 -20.87 19.19
N LYS A 507 26.22 -20.97 19.26
CA LYS A 507 25.40 -21.61 18.23
C LYS A 507 24.00 -21.01 18.13
N VAL A 508 23.51 -20.90 16.90
CA VAL A 508 22.11 -20.59 16.58
C VAL A 508 21.30 -21.88 16.49
N LEU A 509 20.15 -21.89 17.15
CA LEU A 509 19.10 -22.89 17.00
C LEU A 509 18.09 -22.36 15.98
N ALA A 510 17.80 -23.15 14.95
CA ALA A 510 16.81 -22.87 13.91
C ALA A 510 16.37 -24.19 13.28
N PRO A 511 15.24 -24.25 12.55
CA PRO A 511 14.83 -25.45 11.82
C PRO A 511 15.90 -25.95 10.83
N LEU A 512 16.64 -25.03 10.24
CA LEU A 512 17.78 -25.28 9.35
C LEU A 512 18.89 -24.26 9.62
N ALA A 513 20.15 -24.66 9.41
CA ALA A 513 21.30 -23.73 9.48
C ALA A 513 21.42 -22.85 8.21
N SER A 514 20.98 -23.38 7.07
CA SER A 514 21.00 -22.69 5.79
C SER A 514 19.84 -23.15 4.90
N VAL A 515 19.39 -22.27 4.01
CA VAL A 515 18.34 -22.53 3.04
C VAL A 515 18.92 -22.44 1.64
N GLU A 516 18.66 -23.44 0.81
CA GLU A 516 19.07 -23.41 -0.60
C GLU A 516 18.29 -22.35 -1.36
N THR A 517 18.98 -21.59 -2.23
CA THR A 517 18.36 -20.53 -3.04
C THR A 517 17.17 -21.03 -3.86
N LYS A 518 17.25 -22.26 -4.39
CA LYS A 518 16.17 -22.89 -5.17
C LYS A 518 14.89 -23.13 -4.36
N VAL A 519 15.00 -23.30 -3.04
CA VAL A 519 13.84 -23.42 -2.14
C VAL A 519 13.23 -22.04 -1.92
N LEU A 520 14.07 -21.01 -1.74
CA LEU A 520 13.60 -19.62 -1.61
C LEU A 520 12.89 -19.12 -2.88
N GLU A 521 13.31 -19.59 -4.06
CA GLU A 521 12.66 -19.27 -5.34
C GLU A 521 11.25 -19.85 -5.51
N GLN A 522 10.85 -20.80 -4.64
CA GLN A 522 9.52 -21.41 -4.58
C GLN A 522 8.59 -20.70 -3.59
N LEU A 523 9.12 -19.80 -2.74
CA LEU A 523 8.29 -19.00 -1.85
C LEU A 523 7.47 -17.99 -2.66
N PRO A 524 6.33 -17.50 -2.10
CA PRO A 524 5.55 -16.45 -2.73
C PRO A 524 6.42 -15.25 -3.16
N ARG A 525 6.18 -14.75 -4.37
CA ARG A 525 6.97 -13.68 -5.02
C ARG A 525 6.29 -12.31 -4.95
N THR A 526 5.36 -12.14 -4.02
CA THR A 526 4.69 -10.86 -3.77
C THR A 526 5.64 -9.85 -3.10
N VAL A 527 6.69 -10.32 -2.41
CA VAL A 527 7.82 -9.50 -1.91
C VAL A 527 9.11 -9.79 -2.66
N SER A 528 10.09 -8.88 -2.57
CA SER A 528 11.39 -9.07 -3.19
C SER A 528 12.16 -10.24 -2.56
N THR A 529 12.62 -11.17 -3.40
CA THR A 529 13.50 -12.27 -2.98
C THR A 529 14.87 -11.79 -2.51
N ALA A 530 15.27 -10.55 -2.84
CA ALA A 530 16.50 -9.95 -2.32
C ALA A 530 16.46 -9.79 -0.79
N LEU A 531 15.28 -9.77 -0.16
CA LEU A 531 15.14 -9.74 1.30
C LEU A 531 15.61 -11.04 1.97
N TYR A 532 15.64 -12.16 1.25
CA TYR A 532 15.84 -13.47 1.86
C TYR A 532 17.31 -13.75 2.19
N ALA A 533 17.56 -14.10 3.44
CA ALA A 533 18.82 -14.63 3.94
C ALA A 533 18.93 -16.13 3.66
N THR A 534 20.15 -16.60 3.40
CA THR A 534 20.42 -18.03 3.18
C THR A 534 20.93 -18.75 4.43
N SER A 535 21.21 -18.04 5.52
CA SER A 535 21.74 -18.61 6.76
C SER A 535 20.94 -18.15 7.98
N SER A 536 20.72 -19.07 8.93
CA SER A 536 20.07 -18.77 10.20
C SER A 536 20.88 -17.79 11.06
N GLU A 537 22.16 -17.60 10.76
CA GLU A 537 23.00 -16.59 11.43
C GLU A 537 22.47 -15.16 11.27
N SER A 538 21.67 -14.90 10.23
CA SER A 538 21.01 -13.60 10.02
C SER A 538 20.08 -13.21 11.17
N ILE A 539 19.52 -14.15 11.94
CA ILE A 539 18.57 -13.82 13.02
C ILE A 539 19.21 -13.13 14.24
N ARG A 540 20.54 -12.93 14.23
CA ARG A 540 21.31 -12.30 15.31
C ARG A 540 22.34 -11.28 14.82
N ASP A 541 22.23 -10.84 13.58
CA ASP A 541 23.20 -9.92 12.98
C ASP A 541 22.84 -8.43 13.21
N GLY A 542 21.68 -8.17 13.82
CA GLY A 542 21.16 -6.83 14.09
C GLY A 542 20.49 -6.18 12.88
N LYS A 543 20.39 -6.88 11.74
CA LYS A 543 19.78 -6.40 10.50
C LYS A 543 18.32 -6.83 10.43
N ARG A 544 17.43 -5.99 11.00
CA ARG A 544 15.98 -6.25 10.99
C ARG A 544 15.30 -6.08 9.62
N ARG A 545 15.94 -5.38 8.66
CA ARG A 545 15.33 -5.00 7.37
C ARG A 545 16.35 -4.89 6.24
N GLY A 546 15.86 -4.95 5.00
CA GLY A 546 16.63 -4.79 3.77
C GLY A 546 17.16 -6.10 3.22
N GLU A 547 18.08 -6.01 2.25
CA GLU A 547 18.60 -7.17 1.52
C GLU A 547 19.17 -8.25 2.46
N GLY A 548 18.73 -9.50 2.34
CA GLY A 548 19.22 -10.61 3.17
C GLY A 548 18.91 -10.47 4.67
N SER A 549 17.88 -9.71 5.06
CA SER A 549 17.47 -9.59 6.47
C SER A 549 16.46 -10.64 6.91
N VAL A 550 15.83 -11.37 5.99
CA VAL A 550 14.70 -12.26 6.28
C VAL A 550 15.14 -13.72 6.20
N PHE A 551 15.20 -14.39 7.33
CA PHE A 551 15.39 -15.84 7.37
C PHE A 551 14.05 -16.56 7.30
N ASN A 552 13.87 -17.39 6.27
CA ASN A 552 12.72 -18.28 6.15
C ASN A 552 13.13 -19.69 6.57
N GLY A 553 12.74 -20.16 7.75
CA GLY A 553 12.99 -21.54 8.18
C GLY A 553 12.05 -22.49 7.47
N VAL A 554 12.41 -22.97 6.28
CA VAL A 554 11.59 -23.85 5.43
C VAL A 554 11.90 -25.31 5.73
N THR A 555 10.90 -26.14 6.05
CA THR A 555 11.05 -27.61 6.15
C THR A 555 10.12 -28.33 5.18
N PRO A 556 10.57 -29.46 4.57
CA PRO A 556 9.65 -30.34 3.85
C PRO A 556 8.70 -30.99 4.85
N GLY A 557 7.39 -30.85 4.66
CA GLY A 557 6.41 -31.41 5.58
C GLY A 557 5.14 -30.57 5.70
N PRO A 558 4.13 -31.08 6.41
CA PRO A 558 2.88 -30.36 6.63
C PRO A 558 3.11 -29.13 7.51
N MET A 559 2.31 -28.07 7.31
CA MET A 559 2.27 -26.86 8.14
C MET A 559 1.64 -27.09 9.53
N THR A 560 2.07 -28.13 10.23
CA THR A 560 1.72 -28.43 11.62
C THR A 560 2.96 -28.74 12.47
N GLU A 561 4.15 -28.69 11.87
CA GLU A 561 5.42 -28.85 12.57
C GLU A 561 5.68 -27.70 13.56
N LYS A 562 6.50 -27.99 14.57
CA LYS A 562 6.99 -26.97 15.48
C LYS A 562 8.34 -26.47 14.99
N HIS A 563 8.45 -25.18 14.73
CA HIS A 563 9.73 -24.53 14.50
C HIS A 563 10.25 -23.96 15.82
N SER A 564 11.57 -24.02 16.02
CA SER A 564 12.23 -23.41 17.17
C SER A 564 13.40 -22.55 16.74
N TYR A 565 13.55 -21.39 17.38
CA TYR A 565 14.64 -20.46 17.16
C TYR A 565 15.26 -20.05 18.49
N GLY A 566 16.58 -19.93 18.57
CA GLY A 566 17.23 -19.68 19.83
C GLY A 566 18.73 -19.80 19.77
N TYR A 567 19.36 -19.98 20.93
CA TYR A 567 20.80 -19.89 21.09
C TYR A 567 21.34 -20.87 22.12
N GLU A 568 22.60 -21.28 21.93
CA GLU A 568 23.40 -21.98 22.93
C GLU A 568 24.71 -21.21 23.18
N TRP A 569 25.12 -21.06 24.43
CA TRP A 569 26.37 -20.41 24.86
C TRP A 569 27.29 -21.42 25.55
N ASP A 570 28.61 -21.22 25.41
CA ASP A 570 29.63 -22.03 26.11
C ASP A 570 29.59 -21.87 27.63
N SER A 571 28.98 -20.79 28.13
CA SER A 571 28.85 -20.47 29.55
C SER A 571 27.48 -19.89 29.83
N ALA A 572 26.93 -20.26 31.00
CA ALA A 572 25.57 -19.88 31.37
C ALA A 572 25.39 -18.35 31.42
N ARG A 573 24.30 -17.88 30.82
CA ARG A 573 23.87 -16.48 30.81
C ARG A 573 22.61 -16.31 31.64
N THR A 574 22.42 -15.13 32.21
CA THR A 574 21.14 -14.74 32.80
C THR A 574 20.29 -14.11 31.70
N ILE A 575 19.09 -14.64 31.47
CA ILE A 575 18.17 -14.16 30.42
C ILE A 575 16.79 -14.01 31.04
N GLY A 576 16.17 -12.85 30.86
CA GLY A 576 14.82 -12.55 31.34
C GLY A 576 13.90 -11.99 30.25
N ALA A 577 14.43 -11.75 29.04
CA ALA A 577 13.63 -11.34 27.91
C ALA A 577 14.21 -11.82 26.57
N LEU A 578 13.32 -12.04 25.59
CA LEU A 578 13.66 -12.21 24.17
C LEU A 578 12.91 -11.15 23.36
N SER A 579 13.55 -10.53 22.38
CA SER A 579 12.88 -9.67 21.40
C SER A 579 12.80 -10.39 20.06
N LEU A 580 11.61 -10.52 19.49
CA LEU A 580 11.40 -11.12 18.17
C LEU A 580 10.98 -10.03 17.19
N THR A 581 11.65 -9.94 16.05
CA THR A 581 11.13 -9.25 14.87
C THR A 581 10.76 -10.30 13.85
N ASN A 582 9.48 -10.40 13.48
CA ASN A 582 9.08 -11.31 12.41
C ASN A 582 9.63 -10.86 11.04
N GLY A 583 9.53 -11.73 10.05
CA GLY A 583 9.97 -11.48 8.68
C GLY A 583 8.87 -10.91 7.80
N THR A 584 8.91 -11.29 6.53
CA THR A 584 7.82 -11.03 5.60
C THR A 584 6.79 -12.16 5.68
N VAL A 585 5.54 -11.81 5.99
CA VAL A 585 4.44 -12.76 6.18
C VAL A 585 3.41 -12.59 5.07
N GLU A 586 3.20 -13.65 4.29
CA GLU A 586 2.24 -13.64 3.18
C GLU A 586 0.94 -14.33 3.62
N ASP A 587 0.47 -15.33 2.87
CA ASP A 587 -0.56 -16.26 3.32
C ASP A 587 0.00 -17.32 4.29
N ARG A 588 1.27 -17.18 4.68
CA ARG A 588 1.99 -18.08 5.59
C ARG A 588 3.25 -17.39 6.13
N GLY A 589 3.93 -18.06 7.07
CA GLY A 589 5.20 -17.59 7.62
C GLY A 589 5.17 -17.19 9.09
N TRP A 590 4.06 -17.42 9.80
CA TRP A 590 3.91 -17.05 11.22
C TRP A 590 3.68 -18.27 12.12
N PHE A 591 3.67 -18.02 13.43
CA PHE A 591 3.35 -19.00 14.47
C PHE A 591 1.89 -18.90 14.87
N THR A 592 1.23 -20.04 15.09
CA THR A 592 -0.14 -20.11 15.67
C THR A 592 -0.14 -20.57 17.13
N SER A 593 1.03 -20.94 17.64
CA SER A 593 1.29 -21.12 19.07
C SER A 593 2.73 -20.71 19.32
N ILE A 594 3.05 -20.18 20.50
CA ILE A 594 4.45 -19.90 20.85
C ILE A 594 4.71 -20.11 22.34
N ALA A 595 5.86 -20.66 22.67
CA ALA A 595 6.38 -20.81 24.01
C ALA A 595 7.87 -20.45 24.04
N VAL A 596 8.38 -20.17 25.24
CA VAL A 596 9.82 -19.99 25.49
C VAL A 596 10.30 -21.10 26.41
N GLU A 597 11.40 -21.75 26.02
CA GLU A 597 12.03 -22.82 26.78
C GLU A 597 13.50 -22.50 27.03
N TYR A 598 14.05 -23.01 28.13
CA TYR A 598 15.46 -22.93 28.47
C TYR A 598 16.02 -24.31 28.83
N ARG A 599 17.36 -24.47 28.76
CA ARG A 599 18.04 -25.67 29.27
C ARG A 599 18.21 -25.57 30.79
N ASP A 600 17.65 -26.54 31.52
CA ASP A 600 17.82 -26.65 32.97
C ASP A 600 19.21 -27.21 33.36
N GLY A 601 19.42 -27.47 34.65
CA GLY A 601 20.68 -28.01 35.18
C GLY A 601 21.02 -29.42 34.69
N ASP A 602 20.02 -30.19 34.26
CA ASP A 602 20.17 -31.53 33.68
C ASP A 602 20.30 -31.49 32.15
N GLY A 603 20.20 -30.29 31.55
CA GLY A 603 20.29 -30.05 30.12
C GLY A 603 18.99 -30.30 29.35
N ALA A 604 17.87 -30.51 30.04
CA ALA A 604 16.55 -30.69 29.44
C ALA A 604 15.91 -29.33 29.08
N TRP A 605 15.11 -29.32 28.00
CA TRP A 605 14.30 -28.15 27.64
C TRP A 605 13.06 -28.10 28.52
N VAL A 606 12.92 -27.01 29.28
CA VAL A 606 11.77 -26.76 30.15
C VAL A 606 11.19 -25.37 29.89
N PRO A 607 9.86 -25.18 30.02
CA PRO A 607 9.24 -23.88 29.79
C PRO A 607 9.69 -22.85 30.82
N VAL A 608 9.74 -21.57 30.41
CA VAL A 608 9.95 -20.45 31.34
C VAL A 608 8.68 -20.20 32.17
N GLU A 609 8.86 -19.66 33.38
CA GLU A 609 7.75 -19.22 34.22
C GLU A 609 7.39 -17.75 33.98
N GLY A 610 6.10 -17.42 34.02
CA GLY A 610 5.63 -16.03 33.94
C GLY A 610 5.78 -15.39 32.56
N LEU A 611 5.67 -16.18 31.48
CA LEU A 611 5.77 -15.67 30.11
C LEU A 611 4.68 -14.64 29.79
N LEU A 612 5.10 -13.44 29.39
CA LEU A 612 4.28 -12.37 28.84
C LEU A 612 4.82 -11.96 27.48
N ILE A 613 3.93 -11.63 26.54
CA ILE A 613 4.29 -11.22 25.17
C ILE A 613 3.63 -9.87 24.88
N GLU A 614 4.44 -8.84 24.64
CA GLU A 614 3.98 -7.47 24.41
C GLU A 614 4.63 -6.83 23.16
N PRO A 615 3.84 -6.27 22.22
CA PRO A 615 2.40 -6.51 22.07
C PRO A 615 2.11 -8.01 21.83
N PRO A 616 0.88 -8.49 22.10
CA PRO A 616 0.52 -9.89 21.84
C PRO A 616 0.78 -10.27 20.38
N MET A 617 1.25 -11.51 20.16
CA MET A 617 1.35 -12.03 18.80
C MET A 617 -0.03 -12.42 18.25
N PRO A 618 -0.32 -12.13 16.98
CA PRO A 618 -1.54 -12.59 16.32
C PRO A 618 -1.46 -14.10 16.05
N LEU A 619 -1.82 -14.91 17.04
CA LEU A 619 -1.83 -16.38 16.93
C LEU A 619 -3.11 -16.89 16.23
N THR A 620 -3.44 -16.30 15.08
CA THR A 620 -4.64 -16.62 14.27
C THR A 620 -4.23 -17.24 12.94
N ASP A 621 -5.19 -17.83 12.22
CA ASP A 621 -4.98 -18.32 10.85
C ASP A 621 -5.19 -17.21 9.80
N SER A 622 -5.58 -16.01 10.22
CA SER A 622 -5.94 -14.93 9.31
C SER A 622 -4.69 -14.17 8.86
N PRO A 623 -4.39 -14.12 7.54
CA PRO A 623 -3.28 -13.34 7.03
C PRO A 623 -3.50 -11.83 7.18
N LEU A 624 -4.72 -11.39 7.48
CA LEU A 624 -5.05 -9.98 7.70
C LEU A 624 -4.54 -9.47 9.05
N ASP A 625 -4.22 -10.35 9.99
CA ASP A 625 -3.68 -9.98 11.30
C ASP A 625 -2.14 -10.03 11.32
N GLN A 626 -1.52 -10.50 10.23
CA GLN A 626 -0.09 -10.80 10.14
C GLN A 626 0.65 -9.64 9.47
N ALA A 627 1.10 -8.67 10.26
CA ALA A 627 1.88 -7.55 9.75
C ALA A 627 3.36 -7.93 9.56
N HIS A 628 4.02 -7.33 8.57
CA HIS A 628 5.44 -7.54 8.31
C HIS A 628 6.31 -6.80 9.34
N TRP A 629 7.43 -7.41 9.71
CA TRP A 629 8.47 -6.79 10.52
C TRP A 629 7.99 -6.10 11.82
N THR A 630 7.06 -6.74 12.51
CA THR A 630 6.57 -6.36 13.83
C THR A 630 7.48 -6.89 14.93
N ASP A 631 7.70 -6.04 15.93
CA ASP A 631 8.49 -6.35 17.11
C ASP A 631 7.58 -6.89 18.24
N HIS A 632 7.97 -8.00 18.86
CA HIS A 632 7.33 -8.60 20.03
C HIS A 632 8.35 -8.88 21.13
N LEU A 633 8.04 -8.49 22.36
CA LEU A 633 8.88 -8.70 23.53
C LEU A 633 8.32 -9.80 24.41
N PHE A 634 9.10 -10.85 24.59
CA PHE A 634 8.82 -11.97 25.48
C PHE A 634 9.53 -11.66 26.80
N THR A 635 8.80 -11.51 27.89
CA THR A 635 9.38 -11.35 29.23
C THR A 635 8.95 -12.51 30.12
N PHE A 636 9.82 -12.91 31.03
CA PHE A 636 9.61 -14.05 31.92
C PHE A 636 10.51 -13.94 33.16
N THR A 637 10.28 -14.79 34.15
CA THR A 637 11.17 -14.88 35.32
C THR A 637 12.60 -15.19 34.86
N PRO A 638 13.60 -14.36 35.20
CA PRO A 638 14.96 -14.56 34.69
C PRO A 638 15.53 -15.95 35.02
N VAL A 639 16.11 -16.59 34.02
CA VAL A 639 16.72 -17.91 34.12
C VAL A 639 18.23 -17.82 33.89
N ARG A 640 19.00 -18.69 34.57
CA ARG A 640 20.43 -18.87 34.32
C ARG A 640 20.62 -20.15 33.51
N THR A 641 20.99 -20.03 32.24
CA THR A 641 20.98 -21.17 31.30
C THR A 641 22.11 -21.10 30.28
N THR A 642 22.48 -22.25 29.71
CA THR A 642 23.36 -22.34 28.53
C THR A 642 22.59 -22.37 27.21
N GLY A 643 21.26 -22.49 27.23
CA GLY A 643 20.46 -22.47 26.01
C GLY A 643 19.05 -21.95 26.21
N ILE A 644 18.56 -21.17 25.25
CA ILE A 644 17.20 -20.62 25.26
C ILE A 644 16.60 -20.67 23.85
N ARG A 645 15.28 -20.89 23.73
CA ARG A 645 14.59 -20.88 22.45
C ARG A 645 13.13 -20.44 22.56
N ILE A 646 12.62 -19.83 21.48
CA ILE A 646 11.20 -19.85 21.16
C ILE A 646 10.87 -21.16 20.43
N ILE A 647 9.67 -21.69 20.65
CA ILE A 647 9.16 -22.87 19.95
C ILE A 647 7.66 -22.76 19.72
N GLY A 648 7.19 -23.13 18.53
CA GLY A 648 5.79 -22.93 18.16
C GLY A 648 5.36 -23.69 16.92
N GLN A 649 4.09 -24.08 16.87
CA GLN A 649 3.42 -24.53 15.66
C GLN A 649 3.42 -23.44 14.59
N VAL A 650 3.71 -23.84 13.37
CA VAL A 650 3.70 -22.97 12.18
C VAL A 650 2.45 -23.26 11.38
N LYS A 651 1.79 -22.24 10.81
CA LYS A 651 0.61 -22.40 9.95
C LYS A 651 0.49 -21.23 8.97
N GLY A 652 -0.46 -21.34 8.04
CA GLY A 652 -0.83 -20.33 7.05
C GLY A 652 -2.28 -20.50 6.58
N ALA A 653 -2.78 -19.52 5.84
CA ALA A 653 -4.05 -19.60 5.14
C ALA A 653 -4.00 -20.72 4.07
N GLY A 654 -5.02 -21.58 4.01
CA GLY A 654 -5.12 -22.66 3.02
C GLY A 654 -4.20 -23.87 3.23
N ALA A 655 -3.54 -23.97 4.39
CA ALA A 655 -2.46 -24.91 4.72
C ALA A 655 -2.75 -26.43 4.62
N GLU A 656 -3.97 -26.87 4.27
CA GLU A 656 -4.35 -28.29 4.27
C GLU A 656 -3.76 -29.10 3.11
N THR A 657 -3.23 -28.43 2.07
CA THR A 657 -2.73 -29.10 0.84
C THR A 657 -1.24 -28.85 0.55
N ASP A 658 -0.54 -28.14 1.44
CA ASP A 658 0.83 -27.70 1.21
C ASP A 658 1.91 -28.71 1.61
N THR A 659 3.02 -28.69 0.87
CA THR A 659 4.19 -29.57 1.08
C THR A 659 5.37 -28.88 1.75
N LEU A 660 5.27 -27.57 2.03
CA LEU A 660 6.32 -26.74 2.60
C LEU A 660 5.79 -25.93 3.79
N ALA A 661 6.32 -26.22 4.98
CA ALA A 661 6.12 -25.42 6.17
C ALA A 661 7.24 -24.38 6.28
N TYR A 662 6.92 -23.10 6.53
CA TYR A 662 7.95 -22.12 6.87
C TYR A 662 7.51 -21.07 7.86
N THR A 663 8.49 -20.52 8.57
CA THR A 663 8.38 -19.30 9.39
C THR A 663 9.33 -18.24 8.87
N SER A 664 8.93 -16.98 9.01
CA SER A 664 9.71 -15.83 8.56
C SER A 664 10.11 -14.98 9.77
N ILE A 665 11.41 -14.80 9.98
CA ILE A 665 11.99 -14.04 11.11
C ILE A 665 13.13 -13.18 10.57
N THR A 666 13.29 -11.97 11.11
CA THR A 666 14.47 -11.15 10.83
C THR A 666 15.45 -11.12 11.99
N GLU A 667 14.97 -11.05 13.23
CA GLU A 667 15.84 -10.94 14.40
C GLU A 667 15.22 -11.64 15.62
N LEU A 668 16.05 -12.31 16.41
CA LEU A 668 15.73 -12.83 17.73
C LEU A 668 16.81 -12.37 18.73
N GLY A 669 16.53 -11.33 19.50
CA GLY A 669 17.41 -10.83 20.55
C GLY A 669 17.24 -11.61 21.86
N ALA A 670 18.31 -11.71 22.64
CA ALA A 670 18.30 -12.30 23.99
C ALA A 670 18.88 -11.31 25.00
N HIS A 671 18.11 -11.00 26.06
CA HIS A 671 18.41 -9.89 26.97
C HIS A 671 18.36 -10.35 28.42
N GLU A 672 19.25 -9.82 29.25
CA GLU A 672 19.28 -10.12 30.69
C GLU A 672 17.99 -9.65 31.37
N ASN A 673 17.54 -8.43 31.04
CA ASN A 673 16.27 -7.88 31.46
C ASN A 673 15.71 -6.89 30.42
N ALA A 674 14.41 -6.62 30.52
CA ALA A 674 13.70 -5.67 29.66
C ALA A 674 13.61 -4.24 30.24
N GLY A 675 14.22 -3.97 31.41
CA GLY A 675 13.91 -2.80 32.25
C GLY A 675 12.46 -2.84 32.77
N ARG A 676 12.21 -2.36 33.99
CA ARG A 676 10.84 -2.16 34.48
C ARG A 676 10.30 -0.83 34.00
#